data_AF-A0A957KQW3-F1
#
_entry.id   AF-A0A957KQW3-F1
#
_cell.length_a   1.000
_cell.length_b   1.000
_cell.length_c   1.000
_cell.angle_alpha   90.00
_cell.angle_beta   90.00
_cell.angle_gamma   90.00
#
_symmetry.space_group_name_H-M   'P 1'
#
loop_
_entity.id
_entity.type
_entity.pdbx_description
1 polymer ?
#
loop_
_entity_poly.entity_id
_entity_poly.type
_entity_poly.pdbx_seq_one_letter_code
_entity_poly.pdbx_strand_id
1 'polypeptide(L)'
;MNAHANSHSTFCHSAQRIEPDRCHARTRRAAGWLLATLLAVVAVLGLAPAAHAQDIIRVTPDGGDSANGSDWTTNAASLQHALSIAVSGDEIWVASGVYTPGPTATYSFTVKSGVQLYGGFAATETVRTQRDWVANPTILSGDIGGNDITVGGVVTSTASIVGTNAWHVLWLDGVVGDPITTTTVIDGFSITAGKANSTDSHQNGGGLYCAGSGSGNECSPTIANVTFSGNLAAFGGGAMYNDGFDFYDTFAKGISSPSLTNVIFSGNSAASGGAMYNYGKGGGSRATSGLSSPSLMNVTFRDNTASVNGGAMYNDAMGYGESSPSLTNVTFSGNSAANGGAMYNYGNSSGDSSPSLVNVLFSGNSATNYGGAMCNYVGFSSEGTSRPTLVNVTFSGNSASGGGAISNQGGMYGGEVKASLVNAILWGNTATSNGAQISNSSATAVISYTLVPSTTADIYGAGITWGPGNLTDGSAFTTTDIFVDAAIGNLRLAADSPAIDAGDSNALPSSVTTDLDSSIRIQGAAVDLGAYESASPALISLVKSVAPDTDVVYSRLVTYTLVFENSGTLADSSVTLTDTLPAGASFADWVEQPAGAAFTNDALTWSGAVGQAEVITFTFLATNTATTGVIITNTAWFSGSAQTGSAAAAYMTSSTLYPSGSGNWSEVYPPCSGVCKYVVPTGFTITLDLDISLAGDFEIESGGTFVPNGKTVTFTGDQPQTLTGNPLSFYNLVVNKTNKSNTVTIVGKLKVSKKLTVRSGKLISASDYGDIEIEENGELQLTSDITVSGHFTNSGTFDSDGYGVIFDGATAQRLVLNTFTGFDFLTVYTGTTLVEAVTDDNAFIYDTLTNFGTIRKTQPVGGLESYFFGLAGSYPNSWGVEIEV
;
A
#
# COMPACT_ATOMS: atom_id res chain seq x y z
N MET A 1 23.21 -5.95 -93.86
CA MET A 1 21.95 -5.24 -93.55
C MET A 1 21.79 -5.29 -92.04
N ASN A 2 22.60 -4.50 -91.33
CA ASN A 2 22.30 -3.15 -90.78
C ASN A 2 21.25 -3.21 -89.66
N ALA A 3 21.49 -2.80 -88.40
CA ALA A 3 22.67 -2.32 -87.66
C ALA A 3 22.28 -2.33 -86.16
N HIS A 4 23.11 -2.86 -85.25
CA HIS A 4 23.89 -2.19 -84.17
C HIS A 4 23.16 -1.14 -83.29
N ALA A 5 23.50 -0.85 -82.03
CA ALA A 5 24.20 -1.46 -80.88
C ALA A 5 24.43 -0.31 -79.86
N ASN A 6 24.50 -0.65 -78.57
CA ASN A 6 25.34 -0.04 -77.50
C ASN A 6 25.13 1.39 -76.95
N SER A 7 24.97 1.42 -75.62
CA SER A 7 25.62 2.24 -74.58
C SER A 7 26.53 3.41 -74.97
N HIS A 8 26.43 4.55 -74.27
CA HIS A 8 27.49 5.12 -73.41
C HIS A 8 27.10 6.48 -72.78
N SER A 9 27.63 6.69 -71.57
CA SER A 9 27.70 7.92 -70.79
C SER A 9 28.36 9.11 -71.51
N THR A 10 27.97 10.36 -71.23
CA THR A 10 28.86 11.45 -70.73
C THR A 10 28.14 12.78 -70.50
N PHE A 11 28.45 13.38 -69.34
CA PHE A 11 28.69 14.80 -69.04
C PHE A 11 28.20 15.89 -69.99
N CYS A 12 27.50 16.90 -69.44
CA CYS A 12 27.82 18.30 -69.74
C CYS A 12 27.41 19.26 -68.61
N HIS A 13 28.33 20.21 -68.37
CA HIS A 13 28.36 21.26 -67.36
C HIS A 13 27.28 22.35 -67.45
N SER A 14 27.18 23.08 -66.32
CA SER A 14 27.02 24.53 -66.15
C SER A 14 25.66 24.96 -65.56
N ALA A 15 25.57 25.20 -64.25
CA ALA A 15 25.97 26.42 -63.53
C ALA A 15 24.98 27.59 -63.71
N GLN A 16 24.18 27.88 -62.68
CA GLN A 16 24.26 29.15 -61.94
C GLN A 16 23.38 29.17 -60.68
N ARG A 17 23.96 29.81 -59.66
CA ARG A 17 23.57 30.02 -58.25
C ARG A 17 22.50 31.13 -58.10
N ILE A 18 21.52 30.95 -57.19
CA ILE A 18 21.33 31.59 -55.85
C ILE A 18 20.69 33.01 -55.83
N GLU A 19 19.41 33.04 -55.38
CA GLU A 19 18.70 33.93 -54.41
C GLU A 19 18.67 35.49 -54.53
N PRO A 20 17.91 36.28 -53.70
CA PRO A 20 16.72 36.03 -52.83
C PRO A 20 15.59 37.12 -52.92
N ASP A 21 14.59 36.99 -52.03
CA ASP A 21 13.73 38.02 -51.41
C ASP A 21 12.51 38.61 -52.14
N ARG A 22 11.32 38.42 -51.54
CA ARG A 22 10.36 39.51 -51.24
C ARG A 22 9.34 39.14 -50.17
N CYS A 23 9.45 39.84 -49.05
CA CYS A 23 8.47 39.97 -47.97
C CYS A 23 7.55 41.17 -48.25
N HIS A 24 6.23 41.06 -48.00
CA HIS A 24 5.36 42.14 -47.48
C HIS A 24 4.04 41.57 -46.93
N ALA A 25 3.49 42.25 -45.93
CA ALA A 25 2.66 41.68 -44.87
C ALA A 25 1.19 42.14 -44.85
N ARG A 26 0.38 41.39 -44.08
CA ARG A 26 -0.86 41.74 -43.33
C ARG A 26 -2.19 41.94 -44.06
N THR A 27 -3.23 41.21 -43.63
CA THR A 27 -4.38 41.75 -42.84
C THR A 27 -5.34 40.65 -42.33
N ARG A 28 -6.00 40.94 -41.20
CA ARG A 28 -6.88 40.10 -40.35
C ARG A 28 -8.29 39.91 -40.95
N ARG A 29 -8.97 38.78 -40.68
CA ARG A 29 -10.26 38.69 -39.94
C ARG A 29 -10.90 37.29 -40.00
N ALA A 30 -11.39 36.88 -38.83
CA ALA A 30 -12.13 35.66 -38.53
C ALA A 30 -13.64 35.79 -38.87
N ALA A 31 -14.34 34.66 -38.70
CA ALA A 31 -15.79 34.43 -38.66
C ALA A 31 -16.45 33.99 -39.99
N GLY A 32 -16.90 32.73 -40.05
CA GLY A 32 -17.80 32.31 -41.11
C GLY A 32 -18.02 30.81 -41.37
N TRP A 33 -17.71 29.86 -40.47
CA TRP A 33 -18.04 28.44 -40.69
C TRP A 33 -18.44 27.76 -39.38
N LEU A 34 -19.69 27.93 -38.94
CA LEU A 34 -20.21 27.23 -37.75
C LEU A 34 -21.72 26.93 -37.81
N LEU A 35 -22.33 26.84 -39.00
CA LEU A 35 -23.77 26.59 -39.11
C LEU A 35 -24.21 25.53 -40.16
N ALA A 36 -23.28 24.74 -40.72
CA ALA A 36 -23.61 23.70 -41.71
C ALA A 36 -23.26 22.26 -41.29
N THR A 37 -22.60 22.06 -40.14
CA THR A 37 -22.23 20.72 -39.63
C THR A 37 -23.16 20.17 -38.54
N LEU A 38 -24.16 20.95 -38.10
CA LEU A 38 -25.05 20.53 -37.00
C LEU A 38 -26.27 19.69 -37.43
N LEU A 39 -26.61 19.65 -38.73
CA LEU A 39 -27.76 18.88 -39.22
C LEU A 39 -27.41 17.48 -39.77
N ALA A 40 -26.15 17.16 -40.02
CA ALA A 40 -25.71 15.83 -40.46
C ALA A 40 -25.35 14.89 -39.29
N VAL A 41 -25.09 15.44 -38.10
CA VAL A 41 -24.73 14.65 -36.90
C VAL A 41 -25.98 14.09 -36.18
N VAL A 42 -27.16 14.68 -36.38
CA VAL A 42 -28.40 14.23 -35.72
C VAL A 42 -29.08 13.06 -36.47
N ALA A 43 -28.73 12.79 -37.73
CA ALA A 43 -29.33 11.70 -38.52
C ALA A 43 -28.55 10.37 -38.50
N VAL A 44 -27.35 10.32 -37.89
CA VAL A 44 -26.55 9.08 -37.74
C VAL A 44 -26.57 8.54 -36.29
N LEU A 45 -27.15 9.28 -35.34
CA LEU A 45 -27.33 8.83 -33.94
C LEU A 45 -28.56 7.92 -33.72
N GLY A 46 -29.22 7.45 -34.77
CA GLY A 46 -30.45 6.65 -34.70
C GLY A 46 -30.31 5.14 -34.90
N LEU A 47 -29.09 4.61 -35.05
CA LEU A 47 -28.84 3.18 -35.28
C LEU A 47 -27.64 2.64 -34.48
N ALA A 48 -27.38 3.17 -33.28
CA ALA A 48 -26.65 2.35 -32.31
C ALA A 48 -27.59 1.19 -31.91
N PRO A 49 -27.20 -0.09 -32.06
CA PRO A 49 -28.00 -1.17 -31.52
C PRO A 49 -28.25 -0.88 -30.04
N ALA A 50 -29.49 -1.05 -29.59
CA ALA A 50 -29.83 -0.92 -28.18
C ALA A 50 -28.85 -1.78 -27.37
N ALA A 51 -28.26 -1.21 -26.32
CA ALA A 51 -27.37 -1.95 -25.44
C ALA A 51 -28.10 -3.22 -24.95
N HIS A 52 -27.57 -4.40 -25.31
CA HIS A 52 -28.06 -5.67 -24.79
C HIS A 52 -27.82 -5.67 -23.28
N ALA A 53 -28.85 -5.98 -22.49
CA ALA A 53 -28.63 -6.26 -21.07
C ALA A 53 -27.85 -7.57 -20.99
N GLN A 54 -26.74 -7.57 -20.25
CA GLN A 54 -25.91 -8.77 -20.10
C GLN A 54 -26.75 -9.93 -19.57
N ASP A 55 -26.95 -10.97 -20.38
CA ASP A 55 -27.62 -12.18 -19.95
C ASP A 55 -26.63 -13.20 -19.37
N ILE A 56 -27.08 -13.94 -18.36
CA ILE A 56 -26.32 -15.03 -17.73
C ILE A 56 -26.99 -16.34 -18.11
N ILE A 57 -26.30 -17.14 -18.93
CA ILE A 57 -26.76 -18.44 -19.42
C ILE A 57 -26.09 -19.54 -18.58
N ARG A 58 -26.88 -20.30 -17.84
CA ARG A 58 -26.42 -21.38 -16.95
C ARG A 58 -26.41 -22.71 -17.68
N VAL A 59 -25.30 -23.43 -17.55
CA VAL A 59 -25.03 -24.68 -18.27
C VAL A 59 -24.68 -25.80 -17.30
N THR A 60 -25.34 -26.96 -17.44
CA THR A 60 -25.03 -28.18 -16.69
C THR A 60 -24.74 -29.34 -17.66
N PRO A 61 -24.08 -30.43 -17.22
CA PRO A 61 -23.78 -31.56 -18.10
C PRO A 61 -25.04 -32.21 -18.69
N ASP A 62 -26.13 -32.21 -17.92
CA ASP A 62 -27.44 -32.74 -18.32
C ASP A 62 -28.40 -31.65 -18.85
N GLY A 63 -27.88 -30.46 -19.17
CA GLY A 63 -28.67 -29.33 -19.65
C GLY A 63 -29.33 -29.60 -21.00
N GLY A 64 -30.47 -28.97 -21.25
CA GLY A 64 -31.28 -29.23 -22.45
C GLY A 64 -30.92 -28.34 -23.65
N ASP A 65 -31.01 -28.90 -24.86
CA ASP A 65 -30.80 -28.18 -26.13
C ASP A 65 -31.93 -27.20 -26.51
N SER A 66 -32.98 -27.11 -25.69
CA SER A 66 -34.08 -26.14 -25.85
C SER A 66 -34.23 -25.21 -24.65
N ALA A 67 -33.37 -25.32 -23.65
CA ALA A 67 -33.43 -24.55 -22.42
C ALA A 67 -32.62 -23.25 -22.57
N ASN A 68 -33.14 -22.13 -22.07
CA ASN A 68 -32.53 -20.81 -22.27
C ASN A 68 -31.41 -20.46 -21.26
N GLY A 69 -31.12 -21.33 -20.29
CA GLY A 69 -30.10 -21.10 -19.26
C GLY A 69 -30.52 -20.14 -18.15
N SER A 70 -31.81 -19.82 -18.00
CA SER A 70 -32.25 -18.80 -17.02
C SER A 70 -32.03 -19.20 -15.56
N ASP A 71 -31.94 -20.50 -15.25
CA ASP A 71 -31.69 -21.03 -13.91
C ASP A 71 -30.97 -22.38 -13.95
N TRP A 72 -30.35 -22.79 -12.84
CA TRP A 72 -29.57 -24.03 -12.75
C TRP A 72 -30.40 -25.31 -12.72
N THR A 73 -31.68 -25.23 -12.32
CA THR A 73 -32.45 -26.41 -11.88
C THR A 73 -33.45 -26.93 -12.90
N THR A 74 -34.08 -26.04 -13.64
CA THR A 74 -35.22 -26.33 -14.52
C THR A 74 -34.99 -25.90 -15.95
N ASN A 75 -34.16 -24.88 -16.18
CA ASN A 75 -33.86 -24.37 -17.51
C ASN A 75 -32.36 -24.26 -17.80
N ALA A 76 -31.52 -25.11 -17.19
CA ALA A 76 -30.11 -25.16 -17.55
C ALA A 76 -29.94 -25.64 -19.01
N ALA A 77 -29.14 -24.90 -19.78
CA ALA A 77 -28.87 -25.20 -21.18
C ALA A 77 -27.74 -26.24 -21.31
N SER A 78 -27.72 -26.98 -22.42
CA SER A 78 -26.49 -27.67 -22.84
C SER A 78 -25.43 -26.63 -23.24
N LEU A 79 -24.15 -26.99 -23.16
CA LEU A 79 -23.08 -26.04 -23.54
C LEU A 79 -23.14 -25.65 -25.02
N GLN A 80 -23.40 -26.63 -25.90
CA GLN A 80 -23.49 -26.37 -27.33
C GLN A 80 -24.66 -25.43 -27.66
N HIS A 81 -25.80 -25.61 -27.01
CA HIS A 81 -26.95 -24.73 -27.19
C HIS A 81 -26.70 -23.33 -26.63
N ALA A 82 -26.13 -23.22 -25.42
CA ALA A 82 -25.78 -21.94 -24.81
C ALA A 82 -24.87 -21.09 -25.72
N LEU A 83 -23.83 -21.70 -26.29
CA LEU A 83 -22.93 -21.04 -27.25
C LEU A 83 -23.66 -20.61 -28.54
N SER A 84 -24.70 -21.35 -28.95
CA SER A 84 -25.46 -21.03 -30.16
C SER A 84 -26.36 -19.79 -29.97
N ILE A 85 -26.93 -19.60 -28.77
CA ILE A 85 -27.86 -18.50 -28.48
C ILE A 85 -27.16 -17.26 -27.92
N ALA A 86 -25.99 -17.41 -27.29
CA ALA A 86 -25.23 -16.31 -26.72
C ALA A 86 -24.84 -15.27 -27.79
N VAL A 87 -24.84 -14.00 -27.38
CA VAL A 87 -24.40 -12.86 -28.16
C VAL A 87 -23.32 -12.06 -27.41
N SER A 88 -22.67 -11.13 -28.11
CA SER A 88 -21.62 -10.29 -27.55
C SER A 88 -22.09 -9.58 -26.27
N GLY A 89 -21.33 -9.72 -25.18
CA GLY A 89 -21.64 -9.19 -23.86
C GLY A 89 -22.17 -10.22 -22.87
N ASP A 90 -22.71 -11.36 -23.34
CA ASP A 90 -23.29 -12.39 -22.47
C ASP A 90 -22.22 -13.17 -21.68
N GLU A 91 -22.65 -13.70 -20.53
CA GLU A 91 -21.89 -14.66 -19.75
C GLU A 91 -22.51 -16.05 -19.82
N ILE A 92 -21.67 -17.06 -20.05
CA ILE A 92 -22.04 -18.47 -19.95
C ILE A 92 -21.35 -19.04 -18.71
N TRP A 93 -22.15 -19.45 -17.72
CA TRP A 93 -21.68 -20.06 -16.48
C TRP A 93 -21.84 -21.57 -16.57
N VAL A 94 -20.72 -22.28 -16.54
CA VAL A 94 -20.66 -23.73 -16.77
C VAL A 94 -20.38 -24.45 -15.46
N ALA A 95 -21.31 -25.33 -15.08
CA ALA A 95 -21.17 -26.16 -13.89
C ALA A 95 -20.02 -27.16 -14.01
N SER A 96 -19.63 -27.73 -12.88
CA SER A 96 -18.70 -28.85 -12.82
C SER A 96 -19.22 -30.02 -13.66
N GLY A 97 -18.31 -30.66 -14.40
CA GLY A 97 -18.62 -31.82 -15.22
C GLY A 97 -17.77 -31.91 -16.49
N VAL A 98 -18.03 -32.95 -17.27
CA VAL A 98 -17.36 -33.22 -18.56
C VAL A 98 -18.31 -32.90 -19.70
N TYR A 99 -17.87 -32.10 -20.64
CA TYR A 99 -18.65 -31.63 -21.79
C TYR A 99 -17.93 -32.00 -23.09
N THR A 100 -18.65 -32.68 -23.98
CA THR A 100 -18.17 -33.02 -25.34
C THR A 100 -18.91 -32.20 -26.39
N PRO A 101 -18.25 -31.75 -27.47
CA PRO A 101 -18.83 -30.80 -28.43
C PRO A 101 -19.92 -31.38 -29.34
N GLY A 102 -19.98 -32.71 -29.48
CA GLY A 102 -21.00 -33.36 -30.30
C GLY A 102 -20.67 -34.81 -30.64
N PRO A 103 -21.43 -35.42 -31.56
CA PRO A 103 -21.34 -36.86 -31.85
C PRO A 103 -20.26 -37.25 -32.85
N THR A 104 -19.67 -36.29 -33.59
CA THR A 104 -18.66 -36.57 -34.63
C THR A 104 -17.43 -35.69 -34.46
N ALA A 105 -16.31 -36.13 -35.04
CA ALA A 105 -15.02 -35.45 -34.93
C ALA A 105 -15.01 -33.99 -35.43
N THR A 106 -15.99 -33.62 -36.27
CA THR A 106 -16.16 -32.29 -36.86
C THR A 106 -16.79 -31.26 -35.92
N TYR A 107 -17.33 -31.68 -34.77
CA TYR A 107 -17.95 -30.76 -33.81
C TYR A 107 -16.89 -30.13 -32.91
N SER A 108 -17.08 -28.85 -32.62
CA SER A 108 -16.27 -28.07 -31.68
C SER A 108 -17.17 -27.11 -30.90
N PHE A 109 -16.73 -26.72 -29.72
CA PHE A 109 -17.33 -25.60 -29.00
C PHE A 109 -16.87 -24.28 -29.66
N THR A 110 -17.82 -23.55 -30.24
CA THR A 110 -17.53 -22.27 -30.92
C THR A 110 -17.92 -21.10 -30.03
N VAL A 111 -16.94 -20.32 -29.59
CA VAL A 111 -17.16 -19.12 -28.77
C VAL A 111 -17.16 -17.89 -29.68
N LYS A 112 -18.26 -17.14 -29.67
CA LYS A 112 -18.43 -15.94 -30.51
C LYS A 112 -17.73 -14.72 -29.90
N SER A 113 -17.48 -13.70 -30.73
CA SER A 113 -16.90 -12.44 -30.29
C SER A 113 -17.67 -11.79 -29.14
N GLY A 114 -16.94 -11.45 -28.08
CA GLY A 114 -17.46 -10.78 -26.88
C GLY A 114 -18.28 -11.66 -25.94
N VAL A 115 -18.43 -12.96 -26.22
CA VAL A 115 -19.03 -13.92 -25.28
C VAL A 115 -17.99 -14.30 -24.23
N GLN A 116 -18.41 -14.38 -22.97
CA GLN A 116 -17.55 -14.74 -21.85
C GLN A 116 -17.96 -16.09 -21.26
N LEU A 117 -17.07 -17.07 -21.36
CA LEU A 117 -17.28 -18.44 -20.91
C LEU A 117 -16.52 -18.67 -19.60
N TYR A 118 -17.25 -19.00 -18.52
CA TYR A 118 -16.71 -19.20 -17.17
C TYR A 118 -17.04 -20.61 -16.64
N GLY A 119 -16.03 -21.37 -16.24
CA GLY A 119 -16.14 -22.63 -15.52
C GLY A 119 -15.96 -22.46 -14.00
N GLY A 120 -16.24 -23.52 -13.24
CA GLY A 120 -16.04 -23.53 -11.78
C GLY A 120 -17.30 -23.40 -10.93
N PHE A 121 -18.48 -23.67 -11.49
CA PHE A 121 -19.75 -23.54 -10.77
C PHE A 121 -20.22 -24.88 -10.20
N ALA A 122 -20.76 -24.88 -8.98
CA ALA A 122 -21.45 -26.00 -8.34
C ALA A 122 -22.95 -26.10 -8.74
N ALA A 123 -23.39 -25.27 -9.69
CA ALA A 123 -24.77 -25.13 -10.14
C ALA A 123 -25.74 -24.61 -9.06
N THR A 124 -25.24 -23.75 -8.16
CA THR A 124 -26.06 -23.11 -7.10
C THR A 124 -25.84 -21.61 -6.99
N GLU A 125 -24.86 -21.08 -7.72
CA GLU A 125 -24.38 -19.72 -7.59
C GLU A 125 -25.35 -18.71 -8.20
N THR A 126 -25.45 -17.57 -7.53
CA THR A 126 -26.24 -16.41 -7.94
C THR A 126 -25.37 -15.28 -8.48
N VAL A 127 -24.06 -15.27 -8.17
CA VAL A 127 -23.09 -14.27 -8.63
C VAL A 127 -21.78 -14.94 -9.06
N ARG A 128 -21.08 -14.38 -10.06
CA ARG A 128 -19.86 -14.95 -10.65
C ARG A 128 -18.74 -15.18 -9.62
N THR A 129 -18.62 -14.31 -8.62
CA THR A 129 -17.57 -14.38 -7.59
C THR A 129 -17.74 -15.56 -6.62
N GLN A 130 -18.87 -16.28 -6.67
CA GLN A 130 -19.06 -17.51 -5.89
C GLN A 130 -18.41 -18.74 -6.55
N ARG A 131 -17.99 -18.65 -7.81
CA ARG A 131 -17.35 -19.76 -8.52
C ARG A 131 -16.04 -20.17 -7.82
N ASP A 132 -15.77 -21.46 -7.83
CA ASP A 132 -14.51 -22.05 -7.39
C ASP A 132 -14.08 -23.10 -8.42
N TRP A 133 -13.21 -22.70 -9.35
CA TRP A 133 -12.74 -23.54 -10.44
C TRP A 133 -11.77 -24.64 -9.99
N VAL A 134 -11.28 -24.59 -8.74
CA VAL A 134 -10.44 -25.64 -8.17
C VAL A 134 -11.32 -26.72 -7.54
N ALA A 135 -12.34 -26.33 -6.77
CA ALA A 135 -13.26 -27.26 -6.13
C ALA A 135 -14.28 -27.87 -7.10
N ASN A 136 -14.70 -27.12 -8.14
CA ASN A 136 -15.73 -27.51 -9.09
C ASN A 136 -15.16 -27.62 -10.51
N PRO A 137 -14.33 -28.63 -10.82
CA PRO A 137 -13.66 -28.72 -12.12
C PRO A 137 -14.67 -28.83 -13.28
N THR A 138 -14.48 -27.99 -14.29
CA THR A 138 -15.23 -27.99 -15.55
C THR A 138 -14.30 -28.39 -16.70
N ILE A 139 -14.68 -29.44 -17.43
CA ILE A 139 -13.81 -30.11 -18.40
C ILE A 139 -14.47 -30.06 -19.78
N LEU A 140 -13.80 -29.43 -20.74
CA LEU A 140 -14.14 -29.49 -22.16
C LEU A 140 -13.30 -30.61 -22.80
N SER A 141 -13.95 -31.68 -23.22
CA SER A 141 -13.27 -32.90 -23.71
C SER A 141 -13.56 -33.16 -25.18
N GLY A 142 -12.53 -33.50 -25.93
CA GLY A 142 -12.64 -34.04 -27.28
C GLY A 142 -13.01 -35.52 -27.33
N ASP A 143 -13.05 -36.25 -26.20
CA ASP A 143 -13.40 -37.67 -26.16
C ASP A 143 -14.90 -37.92 -26.39
N ILE A 144 -15.33 -37.75 -27.64
CA ILE A 144 -16.72 -37.97 -28.08
C ILE A 144 -17.11 -39.47 -28.05
N GLY A 145 -16.12 -40.37 -28.02
CA GLY A 145 -16.33 -41.81 -27.94
C GLY A 145 -16.45 -42.34 -26.49
N GLY A 146 -16.08 -41.53 -25.49
CA GLY A 146 -16.10 -41.89 -24.07
C GLY A 146 -15.16 -43.05 -23.77
N ASN A 147 -14.05 -43.16 -24.50
CA ASN A 147 -13.20 -44.34 -24.50
C ASN A 147 -11.71 -44.02 -24.26
N ASP A 148 -11.39 -42.78 -23.89
CA ASP A 148 -10.05 -42.37 -23.49
C ASP A 148 -9.76 -42.73 -22.04
N ILE A 149 -8.45 -42.86 -21.73
CA ILE A 149 -8.00 -43.07 -20.36
C ILE A 149 -7.81 -41.71 -19.68
N THR A 150 -8.63 -41.43 -18.67
CA THR A 150 -8.65 -40.14 -17.98
C THR A 150 -8.34 -40.25 -16.49
N VAL A 151 -7.87 -39.15 -15.90
CA VAL A 151 -7.78 -38.94 -14.45
C VAL A 151 -8.71 -37.78 -14.11
N GLY A 152 -9.80 -38.07 -13.39
CA GLY A 152 -10.81 -37.07 -13.06
C GLY A 152 -11.48 -36.44 -14.29
N GLY A 153 -11.61 -37.19 -15.40
CA GLY A 153 -12.19 -36.70 -16.67
C GLY A 153 -11.20 -36.00 -17.61
N VAL A 154 -9.94 -35.82 -17.19
CA VAL A 154 -8.90 -35.18 -18.02
C VAL A 154 -7.93 -36.22 -18.59
N VAL A 155 -7.63 -36.14 -19.89
CA VAL A 155 -6.54 -36.90 -20.52
C VAL A 155 -5.22 -36.19 -20.24
N THR A 156 -4.26 -36.89 -19.64
CA THR A 156 -2.96 -36.32 -19.23
C THR A 156 -1.81 -36.64 -20.18
N SER A 157 -2.03 -37.51 -21.16
CA SER A 157 -1.04 -37.89 -22.18
C SER A 157 -1.75 -38.25 -23.48
N THR A 158 -1.22 -37.84 -24.61
CA THR A 158 -1.78 -38.20 -25.93
C THR A 158 -1.77 -39.71 -26.21
N ALA A 159 -0.95 -40.50 -25.50
CA ALA A 159 -0.98 -41.96 -25.56
C ALA A 159 -2.27 -42.57 -24.99
N SER A 160 -3.00 -41.81 -24.18
CA SER A 160 -4.28 -42.20 -23.60
C SER A 160 -5.49 -41.86 -24.49
N ILE A 161 -5.27 -41.22 -25.63
CA ILE A 161 -6.31 -40.95 -26.63
C ILE A 161 -6.53 -42.22 -27.46
N VAL A 162 -7.75 -42.76 -27.43
CA VAL A 162 -8.16 -44.00 -28.10
C VAL A 162 -9.35 -43.68 -29.01
N GLY A 163 -9.44 -44.33 -30.17
CA GLY A 163 -10.62 -44.18 -31.03
C GLY A 163 -10.79 -42.78 -31.64
N THR A 164 -12.04 -42.32 -31.69
CA THR A 164 -12.46 -41.11 -32.40
C THR A 164 -12.74 -39.99 -31.42
N ASN A 165 -12.08 -38.85 -31.65
CA ASN A 165 -12.21 -37.65 -30.84
C ASN A 165 -12.57 -36.46 -31.73
N ALA A 166 -13.08 -35.38 -31.14
CA ALA A 166 -13.20 -34.09 -31.78
C ALA A 166 -11.82 -33.62 -32.28
N TRP A 167 -11.78 -33.06 -33.49
CA TRP A 167 -10.54 -32.51 -34.03
C TRP A 167 -10.07 -31.32 -33.20
N HIS A 168 -10.98 -30.40 -32.91
CA HIS A 168 -10.75 -29.25 -32.05
C HIS A 168 -11.78 -29.28 -30.91
N VAL A 169 -11.34 -29.17 -29.67
CA VAL A 169 -12.28 -29.00 -28.56
C VAL A 169 -12.95 -27.62 -28.67
N LEU A 170 -12.16 -26.58 -28.87
CA LEU A 170 -12.60 -25.21 -29.10
C LEU A 170 -12.19 -24.72 -30.49
N TRP A 171 -13.10 -24.02 -31.15
CA TRP A 171 -12.85 -23.33 -32.41
C TRP A 171 -13.34 -21.90 -32.33
N LEU A 172 -12.41 -20.95 -32.31
CA LEU A 172 -12.70 -19.52 -32.26
C LEU A 172 -12.54 -18.95 -33.66
N ASP A 173 -13.67 -18.64 -34.30
CA ASP A 173 -13.73 -18.21 -35.69
C ASP A 173 -13.76 -16.68 -35.81
N GLY A 174 -12.59 -16.06 -35.94
CA GLY A 174 -12.44 -14.64 -36.23
C GLY A 174 -12.43 -14.30 -37.73
N VAL A 175 -12.74 -15.27 -38.60
CA VAL A 175 -12.69 -15.13 -40.07
C VAL A 175 -14.09 -14.98 -40.67
N VAL A 176 -15.03 -15.82 -40.26
CA VAL A 176 -16.42 -15.79 -40.75
C VAL A 176 -17.30 -14.89 -39.89
N GLY A 177 -16.96 -14.75 -38.60
CA GLY A 177 -17.68 -13.92 -37.63
C GLY A 177 -17.07 -12.53 -37.43
N ASP A 178 -17.58 -11.82 -36.42
CA ASP A 178 -16.95 -10.59 -35.94
C ASP A 178 -15.56 -10.88 -35.35
N PRO A 179 -14.60 -9.94 -35.43
CA PRO A 179 -13.28 -10.05 -34.81
C PRO A 179 -13.37 -10.53 -33.36
N ILE A 180 -12.67 -11.61 -33.02
CA ILE A 180 -12.58 -12.11 -31.65
C ILE A 180 -11.47 -11.32 -30.96
N THR A 181 -11.86 -10.44 -30.04
CA THR A 181 -10.91 -9.61 -29.27
C THR A 181 -10.85 -10.08 -27.81
N THR A 182 -10.09 -9.36 -26.98
CA THR A 182 -9.90 -9.67 -25.56
C THR A 182 -11.19 -9.59 -24.72
N THR A 183 -12.28 -9.07 -25.27
CA THR A 183 -13.63 -9.11 -24.67
C THR A 183 -14.23 -10.52 -24.68
N THR A 184 -13.71 -11.41 -25.53
CA THR A 184 -14.06 -12.84 -25.51
C THR A 184 -13.21 -13.52 -24.45
N VAL A 185 -13.85 -14.13 -23.45
CA VAL A 185 -13.17 -14.69 -22.26
C VAL A 185 -13.41 -16.20 -22.19
N ILE A 186 -12.35 -16.95 -21.88
CA ILE A 186 -12.42 -18.37 -21.51
C ILE A 186 -11.69 -18.53 -20.19
N ASP A 187 -12.41 -18.85 -19.12
CA ASP A 187 -11.84 -18.87 -17.76
C ASP A 187 -12.28 -20.08 -16.93
N GLY A 188 -11.33 -20.81 -16.36
CA GLY A 188 -11.61 -21.85 -15.35
C GLY A 188 -11.93 -23.22 -15.93
N PHE A 189 -11.27 -23.62 -17.03
CA PHE A 189 -11.54 -24.89 -17.72
C PHE A 189 -10.31 -25.80 -17.81
N SER A 190 -10.54 -27.11 -17.80
CA SER A 190 -9.61 -28.08 -18.38
C SER A 190 -10.04 -28.43 -19.81
N ILE A 191 -9.15 -28.26 -20.79
CA ILE A 191 -9.38 -28.55 -22.21
C ILE A 191 -8.51 -29.73 -22.62
N THR A 192 -9.14 -30.81 -23.07
CA THR A 192 -8.45 -32.10 -23.20
C THR A 192 -8.94 -32.96 -24.34
N ALA A 193 -8.14 -33.96 -24.71
CA ALA A 193 -8.52 -35.03 -25.65
C ALA A 193 -8.87 -34.56 -27.07
N GLY A 194 -8.47 -33.35 -27.47
CA GLY A 194 -8.56 -32.92 -28.86
C GLY A 194 -7.60 -33.70 -29.77
N LYS A 195 -8.02 -34.00 -31.00
CA LYS A 195 -7.28 -34.85 -31.94
C LYS A 195 -7.33 -34.31 -33.38
N ALA A 196 -6.64 -33.21 -33.65
CA ALA A 196 -6.60 -32.56 -34.96
C ALA A 196 -5.75 -33.37 -35.95
N ASN A 197 -6.30 -34.45 -36.51
CA ASN A 197 -5.58 -35.41 -37.36
C ASN A 197 -6.22 -35.62 -38.74
N SER A 198 -7.05 -34.67 -39.19
CA SER A 198 -7.62 -34.71 -40.54
C SER A 198 -6.52 -34.55 -41.60
N THR A 199 -6.83 -34.78 -42.87
CA THR A 199 -5.89 -34.55 -43.99
C THR A 199 -6.01 -33.15 -44.63
N ASP A 200 -6.95 -32.34 -44.15
CA ASP A 200 -7.27 -30.99 -44.64
C ASP A 200 -6.83 -29.91 -43.62
N SER A 201 -7.51 -28.75 -43.58
CA SER A 201 -7.20 -27.64 -42.67
C SER A 201 -7.29 -27.99 -41.18
N HIS A 202 -7.85 -29.15 -40.81
CA HIS A 202 -8.06 -29.59 -39.42
C HIS A 202 -6.90 -30.44 -38.86
N GLN A 203 -5.66 -30.04 -39.17
CA GLN A 203 -4.41 -30.69 -38.70
C GLN A 203 -3.75 -29.99 -37.51
N ASN A 204 -4.32 -28.88 -37.05
CA ASN A 204 -3.72 -27.98 -36.08
C ASN A 204 -4.66 -27.68 -34.92
N GLY A 205 -4.14 -27.38 -33.73
CA GLY A 205 -4.96 -26.88 -32.62
C GLY A 205 -5.92 -27.93 -32.08
N GLY A 206 -5.41 -29.02 -31.51
CA GLY A 206 -6.26 -30.10 -30.96
C GLY A 206 -7.17 -29.59 -29.84
N GLY A 207 -6.61 -28.83 -28.90
CA GLY A 207 -7.40 -28.20 -27.83
C GLY A 207 -8.18 -26.98 -28.33
N LEU A 208 -7.49 -26.00 -28.90
CA LEU A 208 -8.05 -24.74 -29.39
C LEU A 208 -7.44 -24.35 -30.73
N TYR A 209 -8.30 -24.02 -31.68
CA TYR A 209 -7.92 -23.32 -32.91
C TYR A 209 -8.41 -21.86 -32.84
N CYS A 210 -7.50 -20.91 -32.96
CA CYS A 210 -7.79 -19.48 -32.99
C CYS A 210 -7.61 -18.96 -34.42
N ALA A 211 -8.72 -18.79 -35.14
CA ALA A 211 -8.70 -18.42 -36.56
C ALA A 211 -8.70 -16.90 -36.73
N GLY A 212 -7.53 -16.31 -36.97
CA GLY A 212 -7.34 -14.89 -37.30
C GLY A 212 -6.77 -14.67 -38.70
N SER A 213 -6.81 -15.68 -39.56
CA SER A 213 -6.15 -15.66 -40.87
C SER A 213 -6.87 -14.75 -41.86
N GLY A 214 -6.12 -13.97 -42.63
CA GLY A 214 -6.61 -13.08 -43.69
C GLY A 214 -6.78 -11.63 -43.23
N SER A 215 -6.68 -10.71 -44.19
CA SER A 215 -6.71 -9.27 -43.92
C SER A 215 -7.94 -8.81 -43.15
N GLY A 216 -7.71 -8.18 -41.99
CA GLY A 216 -8.75 -7.60 -41.14
C GLY A 216 -9.41 -8.60 -40.19
N ASN A 217 -9.01 -9.88 -40.22
CA ASN A 217 -9.51 -10.91 -39.33
C ASN A 217 -8.69 -10.94 -38.04
N GLU A 218 -9.35 -11.25 -36.93
CA GLU A 218 -8.70 -11.27 -35.62
C GLU A 218 -9.23 -12.37 -34.70
N CYS A 219 -8.30 -13.07 -34.05
CA CYS A 219 -8.56 -13.99 -32.94
C CYS A 219 -7.58 -13.76 -31.79
N SER A 220 -7.96 -12.91 -30.84
CA SER A 220 -7.17 -12.46 -29.69
C SER A 220 -7.97 -12.56 -28.37
N PRO A 221 -8.52 -13.75 -28.00
CA PRO A 221 -9.30 -13.91 -26.78
C PRO A 221 -8.45 -13.75 -25.50
N THR A 222 -9.12 -13.53 -24.37
CA THR A 222 -8.55 -13.65 -23.03
C THR A 222 -8.76 -15.07 -22.49
N ILE A 223 -7.68 -15.75 -22.11
CA ILE A 223 -7.69 -17.12 -21.60
C ILE A 223 -7.08 -17.12 -20.19
N ALA A 224 -7.86 -17.47 -19.17
CA ALA A 224 -7.45 -17.36 -17.77
C ALA A 224 -7.72 -18.63 -16.95
N ASN A 225 -6.81 -19.06 -16.09
CA ASN A 225 -7.03 -20.21 -15.19
C ASN A 225 -7.44 -21.49 -15.96
N VAL A 226 -6.77 -21.75 -17.09
CA VAL A 226 -7.08 -22.85 -18.00
C VAL A 226 -5.97 -23.88 -17.99
N THR A 227 -6.32 -25.17 -18.10
CA THR A 227 -5.37 -26.25 -18.34
C THR A 227 -5.64 -26.91 -19.70
N PHE A 228 -4.69 -26.85 -20.62
CA PHE A 228 -4.67 -27.66 -21.84
C PHE A 228 -3.87 -28.94 -21.60
N SER A 229 -4.55 -30.09 -21.58
CA SER A 229 -3.93 -31.36 -21.22
C SER A 229 -4.21 -32.47 -22.24
N GLY A 230 -3.15 -33.16 -22.67
CA GLY A 230 -3.31 -34.37 -23.48
C GLY A 230 -4.02 -34.14 -24.80
N ASN A 231 -3.73 -33.04 -25.50
CA ASN A 231 -4.27 -32.75 -26.83
C ASN A 231 -3.24 -33.10 -27.92
N LEU A 232 -3.73 -33.60 -29.06
CA LEU A 232 -2.94 -34.09 -30.18
C LEU A 232 -3.28 -33.33 -31.47
N ALA A 233 -2.25 -32.90 -32.20
CA ALA A 233 -2.38 -32.39 -33.56
C ALA A 233 -1.41 -33.13 -34.50
N ALA A 234 -1.79 -33.34 -35.76
CA ALA A 234 -0.93 -33.98 -36.74
C ALA A 234 0.20 -33.06 -37.21
N PHE A 235 -0.05 -31.74 -37.28
CA PHE A 235 0.94 -30.76 -37.72
C PHE A 235 1.33 -29.81 -36.59
N GLY A 236 0.44 -28.91 -36.19
CA GLY A 236 0.82 -27.76 -35.37
C GLY A 236 -0.05 -27.51 -34.15
N GLY A 237 0.57 -27.16 -33.02
CA GLY A 237 -0.18 -26.67 -31.85
C GLY A 237 -1.05 -27.76 -31.24
N GLY A 238 -0.45 -28.76 -30.60
CA GLY A 238 -1.19 -29.90 -30.05
C GLY A 238 -2.33 -29.44 -29.14
N ALA A 239 -2.04 -28.46 -28.28
CA ALA A 239 -3.05 -27.75 -27.49
C ALA A 239 -3.65 -26.56 -28.22
N MET A 240 -2.85 -25.64 -28.74
CA MET A 240 -3.31 -24.34 -29.24
C MET A 240 -2.61 -23.97 -30.54
N TYR A 241 -3.41 -23.58 -31.54
CA TYR A 241 -2.92 -23.03 -32.79
C TYR A 241 -3.45 -21.61 -33.00
N ASN A 242 -2.53 -20.65 -33.09
CA ASN A 242 -2.83 -19.24 -33.28
C ASN A 242 -2.53 -18.87 -34.74
N ASP A 243 -3.59 -18.76 -35.53
CA ASP A 243 -3.49 -18.56 -36.97
C ASP A 243 -3.59 -17.08 -37.34
N GLY A 244 -2.45 -16.41 -37.41
CA GLY A 244 -2.36 -15.02 -37.86
C GLY A 244 -2.00 -14.87 -39.33
N PHE A 245 -2.10 -15.94 -40.13
CA PHE A 245 -1.62 -15.96 -41.52
C PHE A 245 -2.30 -14.90 -42.40
N ASP A 246 -1.52 -14.10 -43.14
CA ASP A 246 -2.06 -13.20 -44.17
C ASP A 246 -1.11 -13.04 -45.35
N PHE A 247 -1.53 -13.45 -46.55
CA PHE A 247 -0.68 -13.41 -47.74
C PHE A 247 -0.83 -12.13 -48.58
N TYR A 248 -1.88 -11.33 -48.39
CA TYR A 248 -2.21 -10.25 -49.32
C TYR A 248 -1.76 -8.88 -48.81
N ASP A 249 -1.02 -8.13 -49.64
CA ASP A 249 -0.63 -6.75 -49.33
C ASP A 249 -1.85 -5.81 -49.42
N THR A 250 -2.56 -5.71 -48.30
CA THR A 250 -3.82 -4.97 -48.11
C THR A 250 -3.70 -4.07 -46.88
N PHE A 251 -4.63 -3.14 -46.63
CA PHE A 251 -4.47 -2.15 -45.55
C PHE A 251 -4.58 -2.69 -44.11
N ALA A 252 -4.92 -3.96 -43.91
CA ALA A 252 -5.11 -4.58 -42.61
C ALA A 252 -4.43 -5.96 -42.54
N LYS A 253 -4.12 -6.44 -41.33
CA LYS A 253 -3.41 -7.70 -41.06
C LYS A 253 -4.41 -8.78 -40.62
N GLY A 254 -4.04 -10.05 -40.83
CA GLY A 254 -4.56 -11.17 -40.02
C GLY A 254 -3.88 -11.21 -38.66
N ILE A 255 -4.63 -11.39 -37.57
CA ILE A 255 -4.13 -11.31 -36.20
C ILE A 255 -4.60 -12.51 -35.39
N SER A 256 -3.67 -13.24 -34.77
CA SER A 256 -4.00 -14.19 -33.72
C SER A 256 -3.04 -14.09 -32.54
N SER A 257 -3.39 -13.26 -31.57
CA SER A 257 -2.53 -12.89 -30.43
C SER A 257 -3.30 -12.97 -29.11
N PRO A 258 -3.71 -14.17 -28.66
CA PRO A 258 -4.43 -14.33 -27.40
C PRO A 258 -3.62 -13.87 -26.18
N SER A 259 -4.33 -13.46 -25.12
CA SER A 259 -3.75 -13.13 -23.81
C SER A 259 -4.00 -14.28 -22.84
N LEU A 260 -2.93 -14.85 -22.29
CA LEU A 260 -2.97 -16.02 -21.42
C LEU A 260 -2.49 -15.65 -20.01
N THR A 261 -3.28 -15.95 -19.00
CA THR A 261 -2.93 -15.75 -17.59
C THR A 261 -3.24 -16.99 -16.77
N ASN A 262 -2.29 -17.48 -15.97
CA ASN A 262 -2.47 -18.67 -15.14
C ASN A 262 -2.89 -19.91 -15.97
N VAL A 263 -2.14 -20.19 -17.04
CA VAL A 263 -2.45 -21.29 -17.97
C VAL A 263 -1.43 -22.42 -17.85
N ILE A 264 -1.89 -23.67 -17.91
CA ILE A 264 -1.02 -24.85 -17.92
C ILE A 264 -1.20 -25.60 -19.24
N PHE A 265 -0.10 -25.86 -19.94
CA PHE A 265 -0.03 -26.76 -21.08
C PHE A 265 0.73 -28.02 -20.69
N SER A 266 0.05 -29.16 -20.66
CA SER A 266 0.64 -30.43 -20.22
C SER A 266 0.40 -31.60 -21.17
N GLY A 267 1.47 -32.36 -21.45
CA GLY A 267 1.32 -33.67 -22.12
C GLY A 267 0.70 -33.60 -23.51
N ASN A 268 0.78 -32.42 -24.17
CA ASN A 268 0.26 -32.21 -25.52
C ASN A 268 1.30 -32.62 -26.56
N SER A 269 0.84 -32.99 -27.76
CA SER A 269 1.75 -33.42 -28.82
C SER A 269 1.35 -32.94 -30.21
N ALA A 270 2.35 -32.61 -31.02
CA ALA A 270 2.21 -32.25 -32.43
C ALA A 270 3.48 -32.57 -33.24
N ALA A 271 3.50 -32.29 -34.55
CA ALA A 271 4.75 -32.29 -35.29
C ALA A 271 5.61 -31.06 -34.94
N SER A 272 4.98 -29.89 -34.79
CA SER A 272 5.62 -28.67 -34.32
C SER A 272 4.74 -27.90 -33.32
N GLY A 273 5.34 -27.30 -32.31
CA GLY A 273 4.58 -26.66 -31.23
C GLY A 273 3.74 -27.68 -30.48
N GLY A 274 4.38 -28.60 -29.76
CA GLY A 274 3.69 -29.71 -29.10
C GLY A 274 2.54 -29.24 -28.20
N ALA A 275 2.67 -28.07 -27.58
CA ALA A 275 1.55 -27.34 -27.00
C ALA A 275 1.03 -26.23 -27.92
N MET A 276 1.85 -25.21 -28.18
CA MET A 276 1.43 -23.96 -28.83
C MET A 276 2.18 -23.72 -30.13
N TYR A 277 1.46 -23.34 -31.18
CA TYR A 277 2.04 -22.87 -32.43
C TYR A 277 1.48 -21.49 -32.76
N ASN A 278 2.38 -20.51 -32.81
CA ASN A 278 2.10 -19.14 -33.24
C ASN A 278 2.52 -18.97 -34.70
N TYR A 279 1.54 -18.79 -35.59
CA TYR A 279 1.75 -18.76 -37.03
C TYR A 279 1.44 -17.38 -37.61
N GLY A 280 2.41 -16.47 -37.50
CA GLY A 280 2.34 -15.11 -38.05
C GLY A 280 3.12 -15.03 -39.34
N LYS A 281 2.53 -15.51 -40.45
CA LYS A 281 3.16 -15.49 -41.77
C LYS A 281 2.51 -14.46 -42.69
N GLY A 282 3.35 -13.77 -43.46
CA GLY A 282 3.00 -12.76 -44.44
C GLY A 282 3.22 -13.18 -45.90
N GLY A 283 2.68 -12.38 -46.83
CA GLY A 283 3.02 -12.43 -48.27
C GLY A 283 3.25 -11.05 -48.92
N GLY A 284 3.17 -9.97 -48.14
CA GLY A 284 3.17 -8.57 -48.60
C GLY A 284 4.29 -7.72 -47.98
N SER A 285 3.94 -6.54 -47.44
CA SER A 285 4.87 -5.64 -46.75
C SER A 285 4.82 -5.80 -45.22
N ARG A 286 5.85 -5.32 -44.50
CA ARG A 286 5.91 -5.41 -43.02
C ARG A 286 4.73 -4.74 -42.29
N ALA A 287 4.09 -3.76 -42.92
CA ALA A 287 2.95 -3.04 -42.34
C ALA A 287 1.65 -3.85 -42.36
N THR A 288 1.57 -4.90 -43.19
CA THR A 288 0.32 -5.56 -43.58
C THR A 288 0.38 -7.08 -43.42
N SER A 289 1.51 -7.61 -42.97
CA SER A 289 1.73 -9.04 -42.82
C SER A 289 1.19 -9.61 -41.51
N GLY A 290 0.86 -10.91 -41.55
CA GLY A 290 0.26 -11.66 -40.46
C GLY A 290 0.97 -11.55 -39.12
N LEU A 291 0.20 -11.50 -38.04
CA LEU A 291 0.67 -11.31 -36.66
C LEU A 291 0.17 -12.44 -35.75
N SER A 292 1.09 -13.14 -35.09
CA SER A 292 0.77 -14.07 -34.02
C SER A 292 1.75 -13.94 -32.86
N SER A 293 1.49 -12.97 -31.99
CA SER A 293 2.38 -12.62 -30.86
C SER A 293 1.59 -12.63 -29.55
N PRO A 294 1.22 -13.82 -29.02
CA PRO A 294 0.46 -13.89 -27.78
C PRO A 294 1.23 -13.36 -26.57
N SER A 295 0.49 -12.93 -25.56
CA SER A 295 1.02 -12.49 -24.25
C SER A 295 0.76 -13.55 -23.20
N LEU A 296 1.81 -14.01 -22.51
CA LEU A 296 1.75 -15.08 -21.53
C LEU A 296 2.24 -14.57 -20.18
N MET A 297 1.39 -14.72 -19.16
CA MET A 297 1.70 -14.39 -17.78
C MET A 297 1.36 -15.56 -16.86
N ASN A 298 2.30 -16.00 -16.02
CA ASN A 298 2.10 -17.13 -15.10
C ASN A 298 1.68 -18.40 -15.86
N VAL A 299 2.43 -18.77 -16.90
CA VAL A 299 2.12 -19.92 -17.76
C VAL A 299 3.13 -21.04 -17.52
N THR A 300 2.65 -22.29 -17.50
CA THR A 300 3.51 -23.47 -17.40
C THR A 300 3.34 -24.36 -18.63
N PHE A 301 4.44 -24.71 -19.28
CA PHE A 301 4.51 -25.75 -20.30
C PHE A 301 5.29 -26.93 -19.73
N ARG A 302 4.62 -28.07 -19.52
CA ARG A 302 5.26 -29.28 -19.01
C ARG A 302 5.00 -30.52 -19.85
N ASP A 303 6.02 -31.33 -20.06
CA ASP A 303 5.91 -32.66 -20.68
C ASP A 303 5.28 -32.63 -22.10
N ASN A 304 5.36 -31.52 -22.82
CA ASN A 304 4.84 -31.42 -24.18
C ASN A 304 5.88 -31.94 -25.17
N THR A 305 5.41 -32.63 -26.22
CA THR A 305 6.30 -33.32 -27.16
C THR A 305 6.00 -32.95 -28.60
N ALA A 306 7.01 -32.47 -29.33
CA ALA A 306 6.94 -32.29 -30.78
C ALA A 306 7.85 -33.29 -31.50
N SER A 307 7.47 -33.79 -32.67
CA SER A 307 8.38 -34.65 -33.45
C SER A 307 9.45 -33.86 -34.22
N VAL A 308 9.25 -32.55 -34.41
CA VAL A 308 10.13 -31.69 -35.24
C VAL A 308 10.60 -30.46 -34.46
N ASN A 309 9.76 -29.45 -34.26
CA ASN A 309 10.19 -28.16 -33.74
C ASN A 309 9.35 -27.70 -32.55
N GLY A 310 9.98 -27.20 -31.49
CA GLY A 310 9.29 -26.56 -30.37
C GLY A 310 8.44 -27.55 -29.59
N GLY A 311 9.04 -28.28 -28.65
CA GLY A 311 8.31 -29.32 -27.90
C GLY A 311 7.14 -28.74 -27.12
N ALA A 312 7.30 -27.53 -26.60
CA ALA A 312 6.20 -26.71 -26.09
C ALA A 312 5.70 -25.70 -27.12
N MET A 313 6.56 -24.80 -27.57
CA MET A 313 6.16 -23.61 -28.34
C MET A 313 6.93 -23.50 -29.65
N TYR A 314 6.20 -23.26 -30.75
CA TYR A 314 6.78 -22.90 -32.03
C TYR A 314 6.30 -21.51 -32.45
N ASN A 315 7.25 -20.58 -32.62
CA ASN A 315 7.03 -19.24 -33.15
C ASN A 315 7.51 -19.20 -34.60
N ASP A 316 6.58 -19.12 -35.54
CA ASP A 316 6.85 -19.22 -36.98
C ASP A 316 6.47 -17.93 -37.70
N ALA A 317 7.49 -17.11 -37.93
CA ALA A 317 7.38 -15.87 -38.66
C ALA A 317 8.03 -16.03 -40.04
N MET A 318 7.21 -15.91 -41.09
CA MET A 318 7.68 -15.94 -42.47
C MET A 318 7.12 -14.78 -43.30
N GLY A 319 7.81 -14.37 -44.36
CA GLY A 319 7.25 -13.48 -45.39
C GLY A 319 6.86 -12.09 -44.86
N TYR A 320 7.71 -11.45 -44.05
CA TYR A 320 7.43 -10.21 -43.30
C TYR A 320 6.40 -10.34 -42.15
N GLY A 321 5.89 -11.54 -41.88
CA GLY A 321 5.04 -11.80 -40.72
C GLY A 321 5.80 -11.74 -39.39
N GLU A 322 5.04 -11.72 -38.29
CA GLU A 322 5.56 -11.54 -36.94
C GLU A 322 5.04 -12.62 -35.99
N SER A 323 5.95 -13.27 -35.26
CA SER A 323 5.64 -14.22 -34.19
C SER A 323 6.62 -14.05 -33.04
N SER A 324 6.37 -13.00 -32.25
CA SER A 324 7.25 -12.51 -31.19
C SER A 324 6.48 -12.41 -29.88
N PRO A 325 6.12 -13.56 -29.25
CA PRO A 325 5.34 -13.54 -28.02
C PRO A 325 6.09 -12.91 -26.84
N SER A 326 5.32 -12.36 -25.90
CA SER A 326 5.84 -11.83 -24.63
C SER A 326 5.53 -12.80 -23.50
N LEU A 327 6.56 -13.21 -22.76
CA LEU A 327 6.48 -14.19 -21.69
C LEU A 327 6.98 -13.59 -20.38
N THR A 328 6.11 -13.56 -19.37
CA THR A 328 6.43 -13.13 -18.01
C THR A 328 6.03 -14.22 -17.02
N ASN A 329 6.93 -14.60 -16.12
CA ASN A 329 6.67 -15.64 -15.12
C ASN A 329 6.26 -16.97 -15.77
N VAL A 330 7.08 -17.46 -16.71
CA VAL A 330 6.77 -18.68 -17.48
C VAL A 330 7.73 -19.80 -17.11
N THR A 331 7.21 -21.03 -17.00
CA THR A 331 8.02 -22.23 -16.78
C THR A 331 7.89 -23.20 -17.95
N PHE A 332 9.02 -23.65 -18.50
CA PHE A 332 9.12 -24.74 -19.46
C PHE A 332 9.86 -25.91 -18.81
N SER A 333 9.18 -27.02 -18.57
CA SER A 333 9.76 -28.21 -17.92
C SER A 333 9.53 -29.51 -18.69
N GLY A 334 10.56 -30.33 -18.86
CA GLY A 334 10.41 -31.68 -19.41
C GLY A 334 9.84 -31.74 -20.85
N ASN A 335 9.90 -30.65 -21.62
CA ASN A 335 9.39 -30.64 -22.99
C ASN A 335 10.44 -31.24 -23.95
N SER A 336 9.99 -31.89 -25.03
CA SER A 336 10.90 -32.57 -25.96
C SER A 336 10.59 -32.32 -27.43
N ALA A 337 11.63 -32.16 -28.25
CA ALA A 337 11.52 -32.03 -29.71
C ALA A 337 12.77 -32.53 -30.48
N ALA A 338 12.78 -32.40 -31.81
CA ALA A 338 14.03 -32.55 -32.56
C ALA A 338 14.87 -31.25 -32.48
N ASN A 339 14.24 -30.08 -32.59
CA ASN A 339 14.86 -28.77 -32.41
C ASN A 339 14.03 -27.91 -31.44
N GLY A 340 14.68 -27.23 -30.50
CA GLY A 340 13.99 -26.42 -29.51
C GLY A 340 13.12 -27.29 -28.60
N GLY A 341 13.75 -28.02 -27.67
CA GLY A 341 13.02 -28.98 -26.82
C GLY A 341 11.86 -28.31 -26.07
N ALA A 342 12.01 -27.06 -25.65
CA ALA A 342 10.88 -26.22 -25.24
C ALA A 342 10.41 -25.30 -26.37
N MET A 343 11.27 -24.42 -26.87
CA MET A 343 10.89 -23.32 -27.76
C MET A 343 11.72 -23.31 -29.04
N TYR A 344 11.04 -23.14 -30.18
CA TYR A 344 11.69 -22.92 -31.47
C TYR A 344 11.22 -21.58 -32.06
N ASN A 345 12.17 -20.70 -32.36
CA ASN A 345 11.93 -19.37 -32.93
C ASN A 345 12.45 -19.34 -34.36
N TYR A 346 11.56 -19.08 -35.31
CA TYR A 346 11.86 -19.18 -36.73
C TYR A 346 11.42 -17.91 -37.46
N GLY A 347 12.39 -17.04 -37.76
CA GLY A 347 12.15 -15.77 -38.45
C GLY A 347 12.75 -15.78 -39.85
N ASN A 348 12.08 -16.39 -40.81
CA ASN A 348 12.63 -16.61 -42.16
C ASN A 348 11.92 -15.74 -43.20
N SER A 349 12.54 -15.50 -44.36
CA SER A 349 11.94 -14.76 -45.48
C SER A 349 11.44 -13.37 -45.04
N SER A 350 12.29 -12.62 -44.36
CA SER A 350 12.01 -11.31 -43.76
C SER A 350 11.02 -11.32 -42.59
N GLY A 351 10.62 -12.49 -42.10
CA GLY A 351 9.81 -12.64 -40.90
C GLY A 351 10.59 -12.33 -39.61
N ASP A 352 9.86 -11.98 -38.56
CA ASP A 352 10.38 -11.59 -37.25
C ASP A 352 9.87 -12.52 -36.14
N SER A 353 10.76 -13.34 -35.58
CA SER A 353 10.47 -14.21 -34.44
C SER A 353 11.44 -13.93 -33.30
N SER A 354 11.14 -12.87 -32.56
CA SER A 354 12.01 -12.26 -31.54
C SER A 354 11.26 -12.14 -30.20
N PRO A 355 10.99 -13.27 -29.52
CA PRO A 355 10.20 -13.25 -28.28
C PRO A 355 10.92 -12.54 -27.13
N SER A 356 10.14 -11.93 -26.23
CA SER A 356 10.65 -11.31 -25.00
C SER A 356 10.32 -12.17 -23.80
N LEU A 357 11.34 -12.56 -23.04
CA LEU A 357 11.25 -13.46 -21.89
C LEU A 357 11.76 -12.76 -20.65
N VAL A 358 10.88 -12.62 -19.65
CA VAL A 358 11.21 -12.01 -18.36
C VAL A 358 10.78 -12.94 -17.25
N ASN A 359 11.67 -13.24 -16.31
CA ASN A 359 11.38 -14.17 -15.22
C ASN A 359 10.92 -15.55 -15.72
N VAL A 360 11.77 -16.20 -16.52
CA VAL A 360 11.42 -17.48 -17.18
C VAL A 360 12.35 -18.59 -16.72
N LEU A 361 11.78 -19.78 -16.52
CA LEU A 361 12.52 -20.99 -16.20
C LEU A 361 12.45 -22.01 -17.35
N PHE A 362 13.61 -22.53 -17.77
CA PHE A 362 13.75 -23.70 -18.63
C PHE A 362 14.46 -24.83 -17.88
N SER A 363 13.73 -25.88 -17.53
CA SER A 363 14.24 -27.01 -16.74
C SER A 363 14.03 -28.35 -17.44
N GLY A 364 15.09 -29.15 -17.61
CA GLY A 364 14.94 -30.54 -18.05
C GLY A 364 14.35 -30.73 -19.45
N ASN A 365 14.42 -29.73 -20.34
CA ASN A 365 13.91 -29.85 -21.72
C ASN A 365 14.96 -30.54 -22.61
N SER A 366 14.51 -31.33 -23.58
CA SER A 366 15.39 -32.15 -24.41
C SER A 366 15.16 -31.96 -25.91
N ALA A 367 16.24 -31.85 -26.70
CA ALA A 367 16.18 -31.87 -28.15
C ALA A 367 17.10 -32.95 -28.73
N THR A 368 16.68 -33.68 -29.77
CA THR A 368 17.60 -34.65 -30.38
C THR A 368 18.72 -33.98 -31.19
N ASN A 369 18.48 -32.78 -31.73
CA ASN A 369 19.42 -32.07 -32.59
C ASN A 369 19.94 -30.80 -31.91
N TYR A 370 19.11 -29.75 -31.79
CA TYR A 370 19.61 -28.42 -31.43
C TYR A 370 18.71 -27.71 -30.43
N GLY A 371 19.31 -27.03 -29.45
CA GLY A 371 18.58 -26.17 -28.51
C GLY A 371 17.70 -26.99 -27.57
N GLY A 372 18.27 -27.58 -26.52
CA GLY A 372 17.51 -28.42 -25.58
C GLY A 372 16.38 -27.65 -24.92
N ALA A 373 16.62 -26.39 -24.55
CA ALA A 373 15.56 -25.46 -24.20
C ALA A 373 15.08 -24.67 -25.43
N MET A 374 15.95 -23.86 -26.03
CA MET A 374 15.58 -22.89 -27.06
C MET A 374 16.45 -23.03 -28.31
N CYS A 375 15.81 -23.02 -29.48
CA CYS A 375 16.52 -22.91 -30.76
C CYS A 375 16.02 -21.69 -31.54
N ASN A 376 16.94 -20.79 -31.89
CA ASN A 376 16.70 -19.60 -32.69
C ASN A 376 17.28 -19.83 -34.08
N TYR A 377 16.45 -19.70 -35.11
CA TYR A 377 16.80 -20.11 -36.45
C TYR A 377 16.37 -19.13 -37.54
N VAL A 378 17.29 -18.85 -38.45
CA VAL A 378 17.01 -18.23 -39.76
C VAL A 378 17.68 -19.06 -40.84
N GLY A 379 16.95 -19.35 -41.93
CA GLY A 379 17.43 -20.21 -43.00
C GLY A 379 18.69 -19.68 -43.69
N PHE A 380 19.57 -20.59 -44.11
CA PHE A 380 20.89 -20.25 -44.66
C PHE A 380 20.87 -19.26 -45.82
N SER A 381 19.87 -19.34 -46.69
CA SER A 381 19.70 -18.52 -47.91
C SER A 381 18.59 -17.49 -47.77
N SER A 382 18.35 -16.99 -46.56
CA SER A 382 17.19 -16.16 -46.27
C SER A 382 17.51 -14.92 -45.43
N GLU A 383 16.76 -13.86 -45.70
CA GLU A 383 16.65 -12.68 -44.85
C GLU A 383 15.62 -12.97 -43.74
N GLY A 384 15.69 -12.29 -42.60
CA GLY A 384 14.77 -12.50 -41.48
C GLY A 384 15.47 -12.39 -40.14
N THR A 385 14.70 -12.46 -39.06
CA THR A 385 15.15 -12.06 -37.74
C THR A 385 14.68 -13.03 -36.67
N SER A 386 15.61 -13.55 -35.87
CA SER A 386 15.29 -14.22 -34.61
C SER A 386 16.18 -13.71 -33.48
N ARG A 387 15.65 -12.77 -32.70
CA ARG A 387 16.42 -12.00 -31.72
C ARG A 387 15.78 -11.99 -30.33
N PRO A 388 15.71 -13.13 -29.63
CA PRO A 388 15.07 -13.17 -28.33
C PRO A 388 15.82 -12.32 -27.29
N THR A 389 15.05 -11.67 -26.42
CA THR A 389 15.56 -10.93 -25.26
C THR A 389 15.18 -11.66 -23.98
N LEU A 390 16.17 -11.94 -23.14
CA LEU A 390 16.03 -12.76 -21.94
C LEU A 390 16.52 -11.96 -20.73
N VAL A 391 15.62 -11.69 -19.79
CA VAL A 391 15.91 -10.99 -18.54
C VAL A 391 15.48 -11.85 -17.36
N ASN A 392 16.38 -12.10 -16.41
CA ASN A 392 16.09 -12.92 -15.24
C ASN A 392 15.60 -14.34 -15.63
N VAL A 393 16.37 -15.02 -16.48
CA VAL A 393 16.03 -16.35 -17.00
C VAL A 393 17.00 -17.40 -16.47
N THR A 394 16.47 -18.57 -16.10
CA THR A 394 17.28 -19.72 -15.67
C THR A 394 17.13 -20.89 -16.64
N PHE A 395 18.26 -21.46 -17.05
CA PHE A 395 18.34 -22.69 -17.85
C PHE A 395 19.11 -23.74 -17.05
N SER A 396 18.46 -24.86 -16.72
CA SER A 396 19.13 -25.99 -16.07
C SER A 396 18.61 -27.35 -16.52
N GLY A 397 19.49 -28.35 -16.53
CA GLY A 397 19.16 -29.73 -16.89
C GLY A 397 18.69 -29.92 -18.33
N ASN A 398 18.81 -28.91 -19.21
CA ASN A 398 18.38 -29.04 -20.60
C ASN A 398 19.44 -29.79 -21.42
N SER A 399 19.02 -30.58 -22.41
CA SER A 399 19.92 -31.46 -23.17
C SER A 399 19.69 -31.41 -24.68
N ALA A 400 20.77 -31.40 -25.45
CA ALA A 400 20.70 -31.52 -26.91
C ALA A 400 21.95 -32.17 -27.53
N SER A 401 21.97 -32.35 -28.87
CA SER A 401 23.23 -32.65 -29.54
C SER A 401 24.13 -31.40 -29.61
N GLY A 402 23.57 -30.23 -29.91
CA GLY A 402 24.25 -28.93 -29.80
C GLY A 402 23.38 -27.86 -29.16
N GLY A 403 23.95 -27.04 -28.27
CA GLY A 403 23.18 -26.01 -27.56
C GLY A 403 22.24 -26.63 -26.52
N GLY A 404 22.77 -27.17 -25.43
CA GLY A 404 21.94 -27.82 -24.39
C GLY A 404 20.86 -26.89 -23.84
N ALA A 405 21.22 -25.63 -23.52
CA ALA A 405 20.24 -24.58 -23.28
C ALA A 405 19.80 -23.91 -24.59
N ILE A 406 20.70 -23.16 -25.25
CA ILE A 406 20.36 -22.34 -26.42
C ILE A 406 21.17 -22.77 -27.64
N SER A 407 20.50 -22.93 -28.78
CA SER A 407 21.15 -23.01 -30.09
C SER A 407 20.75 -21.81 -30.95
N ASN A 408 21.71 -21.08 -31.48
CA ASN A 408 21.51 -19.97 -32.40
C ASN A 408 22.07 -20.35 -33.78
N GLN A 409 21.23 -20.35 -34.80
CA GLN A 409 21.57 -20.78 -36.16
C GLN A 409 21.14 -19.73 -37.18
N GLY A 410 22.09 -18.92 -37.66
CA GLY A 410 21.83 -17.83 -38.61
C GLY A 410 22.16 -18.18 -40.06
N GLY A 411 21.65 -17.35 -40.97
CA GLY A 411 21.87 -17.44 -42.40
C GLY A 411 23.00 -16.55 -42.92
N MET A 412 23.56 -16.87 -44.11
CA MET A 412 24.70 -16.14 -44.70
C MET A 412 24.26 -14.90 -45.52
N TYR A 413 22.96 -14.76 -45.80
CA TYR A 413 22.40 -13.74 -46.72
C TYR A 413 21.57 -12.66 -45.99
N GLY A 414 22.10 -12.09 -44.91
CA GLY A 414 21.47 -10.97 -44.21
C GLY A 414 20.43 -11.34 -43.15
N GLY A 415 20.20 -12.63 -42.89
CA GLY A 415 19.42 -13.10 -41.74
C GLY A 415 20.15 -12.83 -40.41
N GLU A 416 19.44 -12.30 -39.41
CA GLU A 416 19.99 -11.95 -38.10
C GLU A 416 19.48 -12.90 -37.01
N VAL A 417 20.40 -13.64 -36.39
CA VAL A 417 20.11 -14.40 -35.17
C VAL A 417 20.95 -13.86 -34.03
N LYS A 418 20.27 -13.40 -32.97
CA LYS A 418 20.91 -12.76 -31.81
C LYS A 418 20.15 -12.99 -30.50
N ALA A 419 20.62 -13.89 -29.66
CA ALA A 419 20.13 -13.99 -28.29
C ALA A 419 20.78 -12.92 -27.39
N SER A 420 19.99 -12.21 -26.60
CA SER A 420 20.48 -11.22 -25.62
C SER A 420 20.07 -11.63 -24.22
N LEU A 421 21.04 -11.85 -23.33
CA LEU A 421 20.85 -12.33 -21.98
C LEU A 421 21.33 -11.30 -20.96
N VAL A 422 20.47 -11.00 -19.99
CA VAL A 422 20.76 -10.17 -18.81
C VAL A 422 20.16 -10.83 -17.57
N ASN A 423 20.87 -10.79 -16.45
CA ASN A 423 20.46 -11.39 -15.17
C ASN A 423 20.17 -12.89 -15.29
N ALA A 424 20.93 -13.64 -16.07
CA ALA A 424 20.61 -15.04 -16.38
C ALA A 424 21.48 -16.07 -15.64
N ILE A 425 20.97 -17.29 -15.52
CA ILE A 425 21.75 -18.46 -15.07
C ILE A 425 21.66 -19.53 -16.16
N LEU A 426 22.81 -19.98 -16.66
CA LEU A 426 22.93 -21.12 -17.57
C LEU A 426 23.84 -22.15 -16.93
N TRP A 427 23.26 -23.19 -16.31
CA TRP A 427 24.03 -24.15 -15.54
C TRP A 427 23.44 -25.56 -15.52
N GLY A 428 24.27 -26.59 -15.60
CA GLY A 428 23.82 -27.99 -15.56
C GLY A 428 23.13 -28.47 -16.84
N ASN A 429 23.21 -27.70 -17.93
CA ASN A 429 22.77 -28.14 -19.26
C ASN A 429 23.85 -29.04 -19.91
N THR A 430 23.45 -29.89 -20.84
CA THR A 430 24.34 -30.88 -21.49
C THR A 430 24.23 -30.85 -23.00
N ALA A 431 25.35 -31.07 -23.69
CA ALA A 431 25.37 -31.28 -25.14
C ALA A 431 26.28 -32.46 -25.49
N THR A 432 25.84 -33.34 -26.41
CA THR A 432 26.67 -34.48 -26.83
C THR A 432 27.77 -34.10 -27.80
N SER A 433 27.59 -33.00 -28.56
CA SER A 433 28.58 -32.49 -29.50
C SER A 433 29.34 -31.31 -28.92
N ASN A 434 28.73 -30.11 -28.85
CA ASN A 434 29.35 -28.91 -28.29
C ASN A 434 28.30 -27.89 -27.82
N GLY A 435 28.71 -26.97 -26.96
CA GLY A 435 27.89 -25.84 -26.52
C GLY A 435 26.81 -26.28 -25.54
N ALA A 436 27.19 -26.88 -24.42
CA ALA A 436 26.25 -27.33 -23.40
C ALA A 436 25.30 -26.21 -22.94
N GLN A 437 25.80 -24.98 -22.86
CA GLN A 437 25.00 -23.79 -22.56
C GLN A 437 24.54 -23.12 -23.86
N ILE A 438 25.48 -22.75 -24.73
CA ILE A 438 25.17 -22.01 -25.96
C ILE A 438 25.95 -22.61 -27.13
N SER A 439 25.26 -22.86 -28.25
CA SER A 439 25.87 -23.19 -29.53
C SER A 439 25.48 -22.15 -30.58
N ASN A 440 26.46 -21.43 -31.12
CA ASN A 440 26.28 -20.45 -32.18
C ASN A 440 26.83 -20.96 -33.52
N SER A 441 26.01 -20.88 -34.57
CA SER A 441 26.41 -21.13 -35.95
C SER A 441 25.94 -19.98 -36.82
N SER A 442 26.89 -19.20 -37.37
CA SER A 442 26.58 -18.00 -38.16
C SER A 442 25.61 -17.03 -37.46
N ALA A 443 25.72 -16.92 -36.14
CA ALA A 443 24.84 -16.15 -35.28
C ALA A 443 25.64 -15.39 -34.22
N THR A 444 24.98 -14.50 -33.49
CA THR A 444 25.59 -13.76 -32.38
C THR A 444 24.85 -14.00 -31.07
N ALA A 445 25.52 -13.76 -29.94
CA ALA A 445 24.85 -13.65 -28.64
C ALA A 445 25.50 -12.56 -27.80
N VAL A 446 24.70 -11.89 -26.98
CA VAL A 446 25.18 -10.90 -26.00
C VAL A 446 24.86 -11.43 -24.62
N ILE A 447 25.88 -11.50 -23.76
CA ILE A 447 25.78 -12.06 -22.42
C ILE A 447 26.26 -11.00 -21.44
N SER A 448 25.40 -10.53 -20.54
CA SER A 448 25.74 -9.57 -19.47
C SER A 448 25.08 -10.01 -18.18
N TYR A 449 25.67 -9.72 -17.02
CA TYR A 449 25.12 -10.10 -15.71
C TYR A 449 24.59 -11.53 -15.72
N THR A 450 25.43 -12.49 -16.12
CA THR A 450 25.01 -13.88 -16.32
C THR A 450 26.00 -14.82 -15.63
N LEU A 451 25.46 -15.80 -14.90
CA LEU A 451 26.23 -16.92 -14.35
C LEU A 451 26.26 -18.05 -15.37
N VAL A 452 27.45 -18.32 -15.93
CA VAL A 452 27.61 -19.30 -17.02
C VAL A 452 29.04 -19.85 -17.07
N PRO A 453 29.26 -21.18 -17.18
CA PRO A 453 30.57 -21.73 -17.49
C PRO A 453 31.02 -21.28 -18.89
N SER A 454 32.29 -20.90 -19.05
CA SER A 454 32.77 -20.27 -20.29
C SER A 454 33.76 -21.11 -21.10
N THR A 455 33.85 -22.42 -20.82
CA THR A 455 34.70 -23.31 -21.63
C THR A 455 34.16 -23.43 -23.06
N THR A 456 35.01 -23.86 -24.00
CA THR A 456 34.57 -24.12 -25.38
C THR A 456 33.59 -25.30 -25.50
N ALA A 457 33.52 -26.17 -24.50
CA ALA A 457 32.52 -27.22 -24.41
C ALA A 457 31.14 -26.66 -24.00
N ASP A 458 31.12 -25.59 -23.20
CA ASP A 458 29.93 -24.93 -22.69
C ASP A 458 29.37 -23.87 -23.65
N ILE A 459 30.26 -23.06 -24.23
CA ILE A 459 29.93 -22.03 -25.20
C ILE A 459 30.71 -22.31 -26.48
N TYR A 460 29.98 -22.70 -27.52
CA TYR A 460 30.52 -23.09 -28.81
C TYR A 460 30.14 -22.09 -29.91
N GLY A 461 31.08 -21.82 -30.82
CA GLY A 461 30.88 -20.94 -31.97
C GLY A 461 31.38 -19.51 -31.77
N ALA A 462 31.55 -18.79 -32.88
CA ALA A 462 31.96 -17.39 -32.87
C ALA A 462 30.75 -16.46 -32.56
N GLY A 463 31.01 -15.15 -32.43
CA GLY A 463 29.94 -14.15 -32.32
C GLY A 463 29.37 -13.94 -30.90
N ILE A 464 30.06 -14.41 -29.87
CA ILE A 464 29.75 -14.09 -28.47
C ILE A 464 30.33 -12.73 -28.11
N THR A 465 29.47 -11.83 -27.62
CA THR A 465 29.85 -10.54 -27.05
C THR A 465 29.61 -10.58 -25.55
N TRP A 466 30.69 -10.47 -24.77
CA TRP A 466 30.64 -10.39 -23.32
C TRP A 466 30.44 -8.94 -22.88
N GLY A 467 29.29 -8.67 -22.26
CA GLY A 467 29.03 -7.44 -21.52
C GLY A 467 29.58 -7.49 -20.08
N PRO A 468 29.20 -6.51 -19.25
CA PRO A 468 29.65 -6.43 -17.86
C PRO A 468 28.96 -7.47 -16.97
N GLY A 469 29.45 -7.61 -15.73
CA GLY A 469 28.77 -8.33 -14.65
C GLY A 469 28.68 -9.85 -14.78
N ASN A 470 29.32 -10.45 -15.79
CA ASN A 470 29.27 -11.90 -15.99
C ASN A 470 30.11 -12.64 -14.97
N LEU A 471 29.54 -13.68 -14.40
CA LEU A 471 30.21 -14.63 -13.51
C LEU A 471 30.54 -15.86 -14.33
N THR A 472 31.77 -15.90 -14.86
CA THR A 472 32.26 -17.05 -15.61
C THR A 472 33.19 -17.89 -14.76
N ASP A 473 32.79 -19.13 -14.59
CA ASP A 473 33.54 -20.15 -13.90
C ASP A 473 34.69 -20.62 -14.80
N GLY A 474 35.92 -20.45 -14.32
CA GLY A 474 37.05 -21.24 -14.78
C GLY A 474 37.13 -22.55 -13.99
N SER A 475 36.05 -23.33 -13.91
CA SER A 475 35.87 -24.63 -13.22
C SER A 475 35.80 -24.68 -11.68
N ALA A 476 35.26 -23.66 -10.99
CA ALA A 476 35.19 -23.62 -9.52
C ALA A 476 33.78 -23.81 -8.90
N PHE A 477 32.69 -23.54 -9.62
CA PHE A 477 31.33 -23.71 -9.11
C PHE A 477 30.75 -25.06 -9.57
N THR A 478 29.80 -25.59 -8.82
CA THR A 478 29.04 -26.80 -9.10
C THR A 478 27.55 -26.50 -9.06
N THR A 479 26.72 -27.44 -9.52
CA THR A 479 25.25 -27.29 -9.44
C THR A 479 24.74 -27.06 -8.03
N THR A 480 25.40 -27.64 -7.01
CA THR A 480 25.01 -27.50 -5.59
C THR A 480 25.48 -26.19 -4.97
N ASP A 481 26.47 -25.53 -5.56
CA ASP A 481 26.85 -24.17 -5.12
C ASP A 481 25.82 -23.14 -5.58
N ILE A 482 25.10 -23.43 -6.66
CA ILE A 482 24.18 -22.49 -7.30
C ILE A 482 22.74 -22.71 -6.85
N PHE A 483 22.30 -23.97 -6.85
CA PHE A 483 20.91 -24.35 -6.60
C PHE A 483 20.79 -25.23 -5.36
N VAL A 484 19.65 -25.13 -4.67
CA VAL A 484 19.34 -25.95 -3.48
C VAL A 484 19.37 -27.45 -3.81
N ASP A 485 18.64 -27.88 -4.86
CA ASP A 485 18.69 -29.27 -5.32
C ASP A 485 18.22 -29.39 -6.79
N ALA A 486 19.15 -29.16 -7.72
CA ALA A 486 18.86 -29.25 -9.15
C ALA A 486 18.47 -30.66 -9.61
N ALA A 487 18.86 -31.73 -8.90
CA ALA A 487 18.61 -33.11 -9.33
C ALA A 487 17.13 -33.48 -9.25
N ILE A 488 16.39 -32.89 -8.31
CA ILE A 488 14.93 -33.04 -8.18
C ILE A 488 14.16 -31.86 -8.80
N GLY A 489 14.86 -30.95 -9.51
CA GLY A 489 14.27 -29.77 -10.15
C GLY A 489 14.05 -28.56 -9.24
N ASN A 490 14.60 -28.56 -8.01
CA ASN A 490 14.55 -27.40 -7.13
C ASN A 490 15.68 -26.41 -7.48
N LEU A 491 15.36 -25.48 -8.37
CA LEU A 491 16.30 -24.50 -8.94
C LEU A 491 16.27 -23.14 -8.20
N ARG A 492 15.77 -23.11 -6.97
CA ARG A 492 15.98 -21.97 -6.07
C ARG A 492 17.45 -21.84 -5.74
N LEU A 493 17.90 -20.62 -5.47
CA LEU A 493 19.30 -20.35 -5.16
C LEU A 493 19.72 -20.98 -3.83
N ALA A 494 20.89 -21.62 -3.81
CA ALA A 494 21.51 -22.07 -2.56
C ALA A 494 21.88 -20.87 -1.67
N ALA A 495 21.99 -21.08 -0.35
CA ALA A 495 22.18 -19.99 0.61
C ALA A 495 23.44 -19.12 0.37
N ASP A 496 24.51 -19.71 -0.16
CA ASP A 496 25.77 -19.02 -0.48
C ASP A 496 25.99 -18.91 -2.00
N SER A 497 24.90 -18.94 -2.78
CA SER A 497 24.99 -18.96 -4.24
C SER A 497 25.67 -17.70 -4.77
N PRO A 498 26.60 -17.82 -5.73
CA PRO A 498 27.23 -16.67 -6.36
C PRO A 498 26.24 -15.83 -7.20
N ALA A 499 25.03 -16.34 -7.41
CA ALA A 499 23.95 -15.63 -8.10
C ALA A 499 23.26 -14.55 -7.23
N ILE A 500 23.44 -14.61 -5.91
CA ILE A 500 22.80 -13.68 -4.98
C ILE A 500 23.42 -12.28 -5.10
N ASP A 501 22.57 -11.25 -5.21
CA ASP A 501 22.91 -9.83 -5.33
C ASP A 501 23.89 -9.52 -6.49
N ALA A 502 23.90 -10.35 -7.54
CA ALA A 502 24.88 -10.27 -8.63
C ALA A 502 24.33 -9.70 -9.94
N GLY A 503 23.03 -9.40 -10.01
CA GLY A 503 22.35 -8.88 -11.20
C GLY A 503 22.39 -7.37 -11.36
N ASP A 504 21.89 -6.89 -12.51
CA ASP A 504 21.61 -5.49 -12.80
C ASP A 504 20.14 -5.16 -12.54
N SER A 505 19.87 -4.47 -11.44
CA SER A 505 18.51 -4.05 -11.07
C SER A 505 17.89 -3.07 -12.06
N ASN A 506 18.68 -2.38 -12.89
CA ASN A 506 18.14 -1.45 -13.91
C ASN A 506 17.60 -2.17 -15.14
N ALA A 507 17.95 -3.44 -15.32
CA ALA A 507 17.46 -4.26 -16.42
C ALA A 507 16.04 -4.82 -16.17
N LEU A 508 15.55 -4.75 -14.94
CA LEU A 508 14.21 -5.18 -14.58
C LEU A 508 13.13 -4.29 -15.22
N PRO A 509 12.16 -4.87 -15.93
CA PRO A 509 10.97 -4.12 -16.33
C PRO A 509 10.17 -3.67 -15.11
N SER A 510 9.64 -2.45 -15.12
CA SER A 510 8.90 -1.87 -13.98
C SER A 510 7.64 -2.65 -13.59
N SER A 511 7.09 -3.46 -14.49
CA SER A 511 5.93 -4.32 -14.23
C SER A 511 6.27 -5.63 -13.53
N VAL A 512 7.55 -5.98 -13.39
CA VAL A 512 8.00 -7.23 -12.75
C VAL A 512 8.56 -6.89 -11.37
N THR A 513 7.73 -7.06 -10.36
CA THR A 513 8.08 -6.78 -8.95
C THR A 513 8.42 -8.02 -8.15
N THR A 514 8.07 -9.21 -8.64
CA THR A 514 8.31 -10.49 -7.98
C THR A 514 8.95 -11.54 -8.90
N ASP A 515 9.55 -12.57 -8.31
CA ASP A 515 10.10 -13.74 -8.98
C ASP A 515 9.04 -14.85 -9.17
N LEU A 516 9.47 -16.05 -9.60
CA LEU A 516 8.57 -17.20 -9.80
C LEU A 516 7.95 -17.76 -8.50
N ASP A 517 8.52 -17.47 -7.33
CA ASP A 517 7.97 -17.83 -6.02
C ASP A 517 7.13 -16.72 -5.40
N SER A 518 6.88 -15.64 -6.15
CA SER A 518 6.24 -14.42 -5.66
C SER A 518 7.06 -13.66 -4.60
N SER A 519 8.35 -13.96 -4.46
CA SER A 519 9.30 -13.18 -3.68
C SER A 519 9.59 -11.85 -4.38
N ILE A 520 9.73 -10.75 -3.63
CA ILE A 520 10.07 -9.44 -4.20
C ILE A 520 11.44 -9.52 -4.88
N ARG A 521 11.58 -8.92 -6.08
CA ARG A 521 12.79 -9.03 -6.90
C ARG A 521 14.06 -8.43 -6.32
N ILE A 522 13.98 -7.32 -5.60
CA ILE A 522 15.18 -6.68 -5.04
C ILE A 522 15.04 -6.76 -3.53
N GLN A 523 15.69 -7.76 -2.92
CA GLN A 523 15.67 -8.00 -1.48
C GLN A 523 16.96 -7.55 -0.79
N GLY A 524 18.09 -7.55 -1.51
CA GLY A 524 19.40 -7.16 -1.01
C GLY A 524 19.96 -5.92 -1.70
N ALA A 525 21.25 -5.97 -2.03
CA ALA A 525 21.95 -4.88 -2.70
C ALA A 525 21.57 -4.77 -4.18
N ALA A 526 21.19 -5.87 -4.82
CA ALA A 526 20.77 -5.92 -6.22
C ALA A 526 19.70 -7.00 -6.43
N VAL A 527 19.27 -7.17 -7.68
CA VAL A 527 18.46 -8.34 -8.08
C VAL A 527 19.37 -9.57 -8.17
N ASP A 528 18.87 -10.73 -7.76
CA ASP A 528 19.59 -11.99 -7.97
C ASP A 528 19.58 -12.39 -9.44
N LEU A 529 20.59 -13.17 -9.84
CA LEU A 529 20.60 -13.77 -11.17
C LEU A 529 19.54 -14.86 -11.27
N GLY A 530 18.84 -14.92 -12.40
CA GLY A 530 17.90 -15.99 -12.72
C GLY A 530 16.45 -15.72 -12.33
N ALA A 531 15.67 -16.81 -12.30
CA ALA A 531 14.21 -16.78 -12.22
C ALA A 531 13.67 -16.81 -10.78
N TYR A 532 14.56 -17.01 -9.80
CA TYR A 532 14.25 -17.01 -8.38
C TYR A 532 15.18 -16.04 -7.69
N GLU A 533 14.64 -15.28 -6.74
CA GLU A 533 15.43 -14.66 -5.71
C GLU A 533 15.75 -15.68 -4.62
N SER A 534 16.88 -15.48 -3.95
CA SER A 534 17.17 -16.12 -2.69
C SER A 534 16.16 -15.66 -1.64
N ALA A 535 15.84 -16.58 -0.73
CA ALA A 535 14.97 -16.25 0.38
C ALA A 535 15.71 -15.29 1.32
N SER A 536 15.22 -14.05 1.42
CA SER A 536 15.67 -13.13 2.45
C SER A 536 15.19 -13.63 3.82
N PRO A 537 16.05 -13.63 4.85
CA PRO A 537 15.63 -13.92 6.22
C PRO A 537 14.47 -13.00 6.63
N ALA A 538 13.70 -13.40 7.64
CA ALA A 538 12.62 -12.58 8.14
C ALA A 538 13.13 -11.15 8.48
N LEU A 539 12.50 -10.15 7.88
CA LEU A 539 12.82 -8.74 8.08
C LEU A 539 11.70 -8.13 8.91
N ILE A 540 11.89 -8.09 10.22
CA ILE A 540 10.85 -7.67 11.16
C ILE A 540 10.96 -6.17 11.40
N SER A 541 9.93 -5.43 11.02
CA SER A 541 9.73 -4.03 11.40
C SER A 541 8.79 -3.93 12.59
N LEU A 542 9.11 -3.06 13.54
CA LEU A 542 8.23 -2.71 14.66
C LEU A 542 7.93 -1.22 14.60
N VAL A 543 6.66 -0.85 14.56
CA VAL A 543 6.20 0.54 14.71
C VAL A 543 5.40 0.64 15.99
N LYS A 544 5.60 1.74 16.74
CA LYS A 544 4.85 2.04 17.95
C LYS A 544 4.31 3.45 17.89
N SER A 545 3.03 3.63 18.24
CA SER A 545 2.37 4.94 18.34
C SER A 545 1.59 5.05 19.65
N VAL A 546 1.24 6.28 20.02
CA VAL A 546 0.40 6.58 21.19
C VAL A 546 -0.60 7.68 20.88
N ALA A 547 -1.84 7.56 21.38
CA ALA A 547 -2.86 8.58 21.25
C ALA A 547 -3.74 8.69 22.52
N PRO A 548 -4.06 9.90 23.00
CA PRO A 548 -3.46 11.18 22.61
C PRO A 548 -1.96 11.25 22.97
N ASP A 549 -1.18 11.99 22.20
CA ASP A 549 0.27 12.18 22.38
C ASP A 549 0.63 13.50 23.11
N THR A 550 -0.36 14.33 23.39
CA THR A 550 -0.20 15.63 24.05
C THR A 550 -1.34 15.89 25.03
N ASP A 551 -1.06 16.72 26.03
CA ASP A 551 -2.02 17.15 27.07
C ASP A 551 -2.73 16.00 27.78
N VAL A 552 -2.00 14.92 28.06
CA VAL A 552 -2.55 13.75 28.73
C VAL A 552 -2.71 14.04 30.22
N VAL A 553 -3.95 14.25 30.65
CA VAL A 553 -4.30 14.54 32.04
C VAL A 553 -3.98 13.34 32.95
N TYR A 554 -3.63 13.61 34.20
CA TYR A 554 -3.46 12.59 35.23
C TYR A 554 -4.70 11.69 35.34
N SER A 555 -4.49 10.38 35.50
CA SER A 555 -5.53 9.34 35.52
C SER A 555 -6.35 9.19 34.23
N ARG A 556 -5.93 9.80 33.11
CA ARG A 556 -6.55 9.56 31.79
C ARG A 556 -5.79 8.51 31.00
N LEU A 557 -6.52 7.90 30.08
CA LEU A 557 -6.03 6.81 29.25
C LEU A 557 -5.28 7.35 28.04
N VAL A 558 -4.20 6.67 27.68
CA VAL A 558 -3.58 6.68 26.36
C VAL A 558 -3.74 5.31 25.73
N THR A 559 -3.81 5.27 24.42
CA THR A 559 -3.84 4.04 23.62
C THR A 559 -2.47 3.87 22.98
N TYR A 560 -1.77 2.80 23.35
CA TYR A 560 -0.56 2.38 22.63
C TYR A 560 -0.94 1.38 21.55
N THR A 561 -0.40 1.57 20.34
CA THR A 561 -0.52 0.61 19.24
C THR A 561 0.87 0.20 18.78
N LEU A 562 1.13 -1.10 18.74
CA LEU A 562 2.35 -1.69 18.20
C LEU A 562 1.98 -2.52 16.97
N VAL A 563 2.73 -2.38 15.88
CA VAL A 563 2.53 -3.13 14.65
C VAL A 563 3.83 -3.81 14.26
N PHE A 564 3.81 -5.13 14.17
CA PHE A 564 4.84 -5.91 13.49
C PHE A 564 4.49 -6.07 12.03
N GLU A 565 5.52 -6.00 11.18
CA GLU A 565 5.44 -6.37 9.78
C GLU A 565 6.67 -7.19 9.43
N ASN A 566 6.48 -8.41 8.89
CA ASN A 566 7.58 -9.18 8.31
C ASN A 566 7.63 -8.92 6.80
N SER A 567 8.59 -8.10 6.37
CA SER A 567 8.85 -7.81 4.95
C SER A 567 9.82 -8.81 4.30
N GLY A 568 10.33 -9.78 5.07
CA GLY A 568 11.14 -10.88 4.55
C GLY A 568 10.30 -11.98 3.92
N THR A 569 10.95 -12.86 3.15
CA THR A 569 10.29 -13.98 2.46
C THR A 569 10.25 -15.26 3.29
N LEU A 570 11.04 -15.33 4.37
CA LEU A 570 10.95 -16.38 5.38
C LEU A 570 10.10 -15.94 6.57
N ALA A 571 9.31 -16.87 7.10
CA ALA A 571 8.68 -16.69 8.39
C ALA A 571 9.74 -16.72 9.51
N ASP A 572 9.57 -15.89 10.53
CA ASP A 572 10.31 -16.03 11.77
C ASP A 572 9.48 -16.82 12.77
N SER A 573 9.88 -18.05 13.09
CA SER A 573 9.11 -18.90 13.99
C SER A 573 9.18 -18.52 15.46
N SER A 574 10.07 -17.58 15.83
CA SER A 574 10.41 -17.31 17.23
C SER A 574 10.67 -15.83 17.49
N VAL A 575 9.75 -14.97 17.07
CA VAL A 575 9.80 -13.56 17.45
C VAL A 575 9.34 -13.41 18.88
N THR A 576 10.10 -12.65 19.66
CA THR A 576 9.74 -12.24 21.01
C THR A 576 9.57 -10.72 21.04
N LEU A 577 8.59 -10.25 21.81
CA LEU A 577 8.31 -8.84 22.05
C LEU A 577 8.26 -8.62 23.56
N THR A 578 8.90 -7.54 24.02
CA THR A 578 8.79 -7.04 25.38
C THR A 578 8.57 -5.53 25.35
N ASP A 579 7.57 -5.07 26.08
CA ASP A 579 7.24 -3.65 26.19
C ASP A 579 6.88 -3.35 27.64
N THR A 580 7.87 -2.88 28.39
CA THR A 580 7.75 -2.55 29.80
C THR A 580 7.30 -1.10 29.94
N LEU A 581 6.14 -0.90 30.55
CA LEU A 581 5.61 0.44 30.79
C LEU A 581 6.58 1.24 31.68
N PRO A 582 6.92 2.48 31.29
CA PRO A 582 7.79 3.34 32.08
C PRO A 582 7.07 3.81 33.35
N ALA A 583 7.86 4.29 34.31
CA ALA A 583 7.30 5.02 35.45
C ALA A 583 6.45 6.20 34.95
N GLY A 584 5.22 6.32 35.46
CA GLY A 584 4.26 7.33 35.01
C GLY A 584 3.21 6.83 34.00
N ALA A 585 3.28 5.56 33.59
CA ALA A 585 2.20 4.87 32.91
C ALA A 585 1.88 3.56 33.64
N SER A 586 0.60 3.20 33.71
CA SER A 586 0.15 1.91 34.28
C SER A 586 -0.83 1.25 33.34
N PHE A 587 -0.73 -0.07 33.16
CA PHE A 587 -1.61 -0.79 32.25
C PHE A 587 -3.05 -0.71 32.73
N ALA A 588 -3.97 -0.43 31.81
CA ALA A 588 -5.40 -0.34 32.11
C ALA A 588 -6.15 -1.55 31.56
N ASP A 589 -6.15 -1.73 30.24
CA ASP A 589 -6.89 -2.81 29.59
C ASP A 589 -6.37 -3.11 28.18
N TRP A 590 -6.73 -4.27 27.63
CA TRP A 590 -6.49 -4.60 26.23
C TRP A 590 -7.59 -4.03 25.33
N VAL A 591 -7.19 -3.52 24.16
CA VAL A 591 -8.12 -3.21 23.06
C VAL A 591 -8.06 -4.34 22.02
N GLU A 592 -6.85 -4.76 21.68
CA GLU A 592 -6.56 -5.86 20.77
C GLU A 592 -5.39 -6.66 21.34
N GLN A 593 -5.68 -7.89 21.79
CA GLN A 593 -4.72 -8.79 22.41
C GLN A 593 -4.52 -10.02 21.51
N PRO A 594 -3.42 -10.07 20.74
CA PRO A 594 -3.05 -11.27 19.98
C PRO A 594 -2.92 -12.51 20.88
N ALA A 595 -3.19 -13.69 20.33
CA ALA A 595 -3.01 -14.94 21.04
C ALA A 595 -1.55 -15.08 21.51
N GLY A 596 -1.37 -15.48 22.78
CA GLY A 596 -0.05 -15.59 23.42
C GLY A 596 0.52 -14.29 23.98
N ALA A 597 -0.16 -13.15 23.80
CA ALA A 597 0.25 -11.88 24.42
C ALA A 597 -0.19 -11.86 25.88
N ALA A 598 0.68 -11.44 26.78
CA ALA A 598 0.38 -11.31 28.20
C ALA A 598 0.94 -9.99 28.75
N PHE A 599 0.25 -9.43 29.73
CA PHE A 599 0.75 -8.28 30.49
C PHE A 599 0.96 -8.69 31.94
N THR A 600 2.22 -8.76 32.39
CA THR A 600 2.58 -9.20 33.74
C THR A 600 3.79 -8.42 34.24
N ASN A 601 3.79 -8.01 35.52
CA ASN A 601 4.88 -7.22 36.13
C ASN A 601 5.23 -5.96 35.33
N ASP A 602 4.22 -5.16 34.98
CA ASP A 602 4.35 -3.92 34.19
C ASP A 602 4.95 -4.08 32.79
N ALA A 603 5.04 -5.32 32.28
CA ALA A 603 5.54 -5.62 30.96
C ALA A 603 4.55 -6.42 30.12
N LEU A 604 4.30 -5.92 28.91
CA LEU A 604 3.76 -6.72 27.83
C LEU A 604 4.86 -7.68 27.37
N THR A 605 4.52 -8.96 27.27
CA THR A 605 5.36 -9.99 26.67
C THR A 605 4.56 -10.74 25.62
N TRP A 606 5.21 -11.08 24.52
CA TRP A 606 4.64 -11.94 23.49
C TRP A 606 5.75 -12.76 22.84
N SER A 607 5.42 -13.99 22.46
CA SER A 607 6.27 -14.83 21.64
C SER A 607 5.42 -15.59 20.64
N GLY A 608 5.81 -15.59 19.38
CA GLY A 608 5.08 -16.30 18.34
C GLY A 608 5.81 -16.29 17.01
N ALA A 609 5.22 -16.97 16.04
CA ALA A 609 5.66 -16.90 14.66
C ALA A 609 5.13 -15.62 14.01
N VAL A 610 5.94 -15.02 13.12
CA VAL A 610 5.49 -14.00 12.18
C VAL A 610 5.75 -14.53 10.78
N GLY A 611 4.68 -14.89 10.08
CA GLY A 611 4.66 -15.41 8.72
C GLY A 611 5.13 -14.39 7.68
N GLN A 612 5.29 -14.85 6.45
CA GLN A 612 5.61 -13.98 5.31
C GLN A 612 4.50 -12.95 5.11
N ALA A 613 4.86 -11.67 5.00
CA ALA A 613 3.92 -10.55 4.84
C ALA A 613 2.82 -10.50 5.93
N GLU A 614 3.04 -11.16 7.07
CA GLU A 614 2.11 -11.12 8.19
C GLU A 614 2.26 -9.79 8.94
N VAL A 615 1.10 -9.23 9.30
CA VAL A 615 1.00 -8.03 10.14
C VAL A 615 0.32 -8.43 11.43
N ILE A 616 0.97 -8.17 12.57
CA ILE A 616 0.42 -8.43 13.90
C ILE A 616 0.31 -7.12 14.66
N THR A 617 -0.89 -6.82 15.15
CA THR A 617 -1.20 -5.58 15.88
C THR A 617 -1.47 -5.86 17.35
N PHE A 618 -0.83 -5.08 18.23
CA PHE A 618 -1.11 -5.07 19.67
C PHE A 618 -1.65 -3.69 20.02
N THR A 619 -2.83 -3.64 20.63
CA THR A 619 -3.42 -2.37 21.06
C THR A 619 -3.84 -2.49 22.52
N PHE A 620 -3.31 -1.60 23.37
CA PHE A 620 -3.66 -1.58 24.79
C PHE A 620 -3.75 -0.17 25.35
N LEU A 621 -4.51 -0.04 26.42
CA LEU A 621 -4.72 1.20 27.16
C LEU A 621 -3.76 1.27 28.33
N ALA A 622 -3.17 2.43 28.55
CA ALA A 622 -2.41 2.75 29.75
C ALA A 622 -2.98 4.01 30.41
N THR A 623 -3.11 3.97 31.73
CA THR A 623 -3.46 5.14 32.54
C THR A 623 -2.21 5.96 32.81
N ASN A 624 -2.24 7.25 32.51
CA ASN A 624 -1.20 8.19 32.90
C ASN A 624 -1.18 8.34 34.44
N THR A 625 -0.10 7.92 35.06
CA THR A 625 0.15 8.04 36.51
C THR A 625 1.27 9.03 36.82
N ALA A 626 1.85 9.67 35.80
CA ALA A 626 2.87 10.68 35.97
C ALA A 626 2.26 12.03 36.33
N THR A 627 2.98 12.75 37.18
CA THR A 627 2.70 14.15 37.51
C THR A 627 2.95 15.05 36.30
N THR A 628 2.62 16.32 36.45
CA THR A 628 2.52 17.29 35.35
C THR A 628 3.83 17.61 34.62
N GLY A 629 3.72 17.91 33.32
CA GLY A 629 4.79 18.53 32.52
C GLY A 629 5.96 17.62 32.13
N VAL A 630 5.82 16.31 32.27
CA VAL A 630 6.82 15.31 31.85
C VAL A 630 6.42 14.62 30.53
N ILE A 631 7.43 14.25 29.75
CA ILE A 631 7.29 13.39 28.57
C ILE A 631 7.44 11.94 29.03
N ILE A 632 6.39 11.13 28.83
CA ILE A 632 6.43 9.69 29.08
C ILE A 632 6.74 8.99 27.78
N THR A 633 7.96 8.44 27.68
CA THR A 633 8.40 7.65 26.53
C THR A 633 8.32 6.17 26.88
N ASN A 634 7.50 5.42 26.16
CA ASN A 634 7.42 3.97 26.28
C ASN A 634 8.13 3.32 25.09
N THR A 635 9.00 2.35 25.34
CA THR A 635 9.81 1.69 24.32
C THR A 635 9.56 0.19 24.33
N ALA A 636 9.09 -0.31 23.21
CA ALA A 636 8.95 -1.73 22.95
C ALA A 636 10.20 -2.27 22.25
N TRP A 637 10.57 -3.50 22.58
CA TRP A 637 11.75 -4.20 22.07
C TRP A 637 11.33 -5.54 21.49
N PHE A 638 11.96 -5.94 20.38
CA PHE A 638 11.76 -7.26 19.81
C PHE A 638 13.08 -7.96 19.53
N SER A 639 13.02 -9.30 19.54
CA SER A 639 14.09 -10.18 19.08
C SER A 639 13.49 -11.29 18.23
N GLY A 640 13.85 -11.29 16.95
CA GLY A 640 13.67 -12.42 16.03
C GLY A 640 14.95 -13.21 15.85
N SER A 641 14.89 -14.20 14.96
CA SER A 641 15.99 -15.09 14.56
C SER A 641 17.16 -14.36 13.89
N ALA A 642 16.88 -13.34 13.09
CA ALA A 642 17.89 -12.59 12.32
C ALA A 642 18.09 -11.15 12.81
N GLN A 643 17.14 -10.60 13.58
CA GLN A 643 17.10 -9.17 13.89
C GLN A 643 16.64 -8.92 15.32
N THR A 644 17.17 -7.85 15.91
CA THR A 644 16.65 -7.26 17.14
C THR A 644 16.41 -5.78 16.89
N GLY A 645 15.36 -5.22 17.48
CA GLY A 645 15.06 -3.80 17.31
C GLY A 645 14.14 -3.26 18.40
N SER A 646 13.80 -1.98 18.27
CA SER A 646 12.94 -1.29 19.21
C SER A 646 12.15 -0.19 18.55
N ALA A 647 10.98 0.11 19.08
CA ALA A 647 10.18 1.27 18.69
C ALA A 647 9.68 2.00 19.93
N ALA A 648 9.69 3.33 19.89
CA ALA A 648 9.28 4.16 21.01
C ALA A 648 8.14 5.10 20.59
N ALA A 649 7.21 5.32 21.51
CA ALA A 649 6.17 6.34 21.40
C ALA A 649 6.12 7.11 22.71
N ALA A 650 5.90 8.42 22.60
CA ALA A 650 5.90 9.31 23.75
C ALA A 650 4.65 10.18 23.79
N TYR A 651 4.14 10.43 24.98
CA TYR A 651 3.09 11.41 25.21
C TYR A 651 3.52 12.47 26.23
N MET A 652 3.02 13.70 26.07
CA MET A 652 3.20 14.77 27.05
C MET A 652 2.04 14.81 28.05
N THR A 653 2.38 14.84 29.34
CA THR A 653 1.40 15.01 30.42
C THR A 653 0.90 16.45 30.52
N SER A 654 -0.37 16.61 30.87
CA SER A 654 -0.97 17.93 31.10
C SER A 654 -0.33 18.63 32.31
N SER A 655 -0.28 19.97 32.28
CA SER A 655 -0.01 20.78 33.48
C SER A 655 -1.26 21.02 34.34
N THR A 656 -2.41 20.55 33.88
CA THR A 656 -3.71 20.67 34.55
C THR A 656 -4.03 19.41 35.34
N LEU A 657 -4.38 19.58 36.61
CA LEU A 657 -4.74 18.54 37.56
C LEU A 657 -6.24 18.60 37.85
N TYR A 658 -6.87 17.43 37.73
CA TYR A 658 -8.25 17.19 38.13
C TYR A 658 -8.28 16.22 39.31
N PRO A 659 -9.27 16.33 40.21
CA PRO A 659 -9.41 15.42 41.32
C PRO A 659 -9.93 14.05 40.83
N SER A 660 -9.50 12.98 41.48
CA SER A 660 -9.97 11.61 41.20
C SER A 660 -11.44 11.38 41.60
N GLY A 661 -12.02 12.25 42.42
CA GLY A 661 -13.38 12.19 42.94
C GLY A 661 -13.70 13.38 43.85
N SER A 662 -14.90 13.40 44.44
CA SER A 662 -15.22 14.30 45.56
C SER A 662 -14.59 13.76 46.85
N GLY A 663 -14.03 14.63 47.69
CA GLY A 663 -13.35 14.19 48.92
C GLY A 663 -12.37 15.20 49.51
N ASN A 664 -11.48 14.71 50.35
CA ASN A 664 -10.42 15.51 50.97
C ASN A 664 -9.32 15.84 49.95
N TRP A 665 -8.79 17.06 49.96
CA TRP A 665 -7.76 17.54 49.04
C TRP A 665 -6.57 16.57 48.95
N SER A 666 -6.04 16.13 50.09
CA SER A 666 -4.88 15.23 50.15
C SER A 666 -5.10 13.85 49.52
N GLU A 667 -6.35 13.44 49.39
CA GLU A 667 -6.75 12.12 48.89
C GLU A 667 -7.10 12.17 47.40
N VAL A 668 -7.71 13.29 46.95
CA VAL A 668 -8.31 13.38 45.62
C VAL A 668 -7.44 14.10 44.61
N TYR A 669 -6.58 15.04 45.02
CA TYR A 669 -5.63 15.66 44.11
C TYR A 669 -4.28 14.96 44.17
N PRO A 670 -3.67 14.64 43.01
CA PRO A 670 -2.33 14.08 42.99
C PRO A 670 -1.28 15.11 43.44
N PRO A 671 -0.10 14.66 43.92
CA PRO A 671 1.01 15.55 44.25
C PRO A 671 1.47 16.35 43.03
N CYS A 672 1.83 17.62 43.25
CA CYS A 672 2.42 18.49 42.25
C CYS A 672 3.82 18.92 42.69
N SER A 673 4.85 18.63 41.88
CA SER A 673 6.24 19.01 42.16
C SER A 673 6.68 20.31 41.48
N GLY A 674 5.77 21.02 40.80
CA GLY A 674 6.08 22.23 40.01
C GLY A 674 4.93 23.23 39.98
N VAL A 675 4.77 23.93 38.86
CA VAL A 675 3.66 24.85 38.62
C VAL A 675 2.51 24.07 37.98
N CYS A 676 1.52 23.69 38.78
CA CYS A 676 0.31 23.00 38.29
C CYS A 676 -0.91 23.90 38.34
N LYS A 677 -1.77 23.77 37.34
CA LYS A 677 -3.13 24.29 37.39
C LYS A 677 -4.03 23.27 38.07
N TYR A 678 -4.74 23.65 39.11
CA TYR A 678 -5.71 22.80 39.79
C TYR A 678 -7.13 23.19 39.38
N VAL A 679 -7.93 22.23 38.93
CA VAL A 679 -9.31 22.47 38.47
C VAL A 679 -10.28 21.66 39.32
N VAL A 680 -11.27 22.31 39.91
CA VAL A 680 -12.43 21.69 40.58
C VAL A 680 -13.57 21.64 39.55
N PRO A 681 -13.86 20.47 38.95
CA PRO A 681 -14.83 20.36 37.87
C PRO A 681 -16.28 20.39 38.36
N THR A 682 -17.21 20.59 37.43
CA THR A 682 -18.66 20.53 37.72
C THR A 682 -19.07 19.24 38.43
N GLY A 683 -19.82 19.34 39.53
CA GLY A 683 -20.35 18.21 40.28
C GLY A 683 -19.39 17.62 41.31
N PHE A 684 -18.17 18.14 41.43
CA PHE A 684 -17.19 17.70 42.42
C PHE A 684 -17.19 18.62 43.63
N THR A 685 -17.05 18.03 44.82
CA THR A 685 -16.88 18.75 46.09
C THR A 685 -15.53 18.40 46.70
N ILE A 686 -14.67 19.40 46.86
CA ILE A 686 -13.33 19.24 47.41
C ILE A 686 -13.25 19.94 48.76
N THR A 687 -12.83 19.21 49.79
CA THR A 687 -12.68 19.74 51.15
C THR A 687 -11.21 19.81 51.55
N LEU A 688 -10.75 20.94 52.06
CA LEU A 688 -9.39 21.03 52.62
C LEU A 688 -9.30 20.31 53.96
N ASP A 689 -8.38 19.37 54.06
CA ASP A 689 -8.04 18.65 55.29
C ASP A 689 -6.70 19.12 55.90
N LEU A 690 -5.88 19.82 55.12
CA LEU A 690 -4.63 20.47 55.53
C LEU A 690 -4.51 21.90 54.98
N ASP A 691 -3.53 22.65 55.49
CA ASP A 691 -3.10 23.90 54.87
C ASP A 691 -2.31 23.60 53.60
N ILE A 692 -2.58 24.32 52.51
CA ILE A 692 -1.99 24.05 51.19
C ILE A 692 -1.24 25.26 50.63
N SER A 693 -0.23 24.98 49.82
CA SER A 693 0.51 25.99 49.05
C SER A 693 0.39 25.71 47.56
N LEU A 694 0.01 26.72 46.78
CA LEU A 694 -0.25 26.61 45.35
C LEU A 694 0.73 27.52 44.58
N ALA A 695 1.48 26.94 43.64
CA ALA A 695 2.43 27.66 42.79
C ALA A 695 1.89 27.99 41.39
N GLY A 696 0.83 27.30 40.94
CA GLY A 696 0.12 27.57 39.67
C GLY A 696 -1.34 27.95 39.87
N ASP A 697 -2.08 28.01 38.77
CA ASP A 697 -3.46 28.50 38.73
C ASP A 697 -4.43 27.61 39.51
N PHE A 698 -5.55 28.19 39.94
CA PHE A 698 -6.62 27.47 40.62
C PHE A 698 -7.98 27.84 40.02
N GLU A 699 -8.74 26.86 39.57
CA GLU A 699 -10.02 27.07 38.90
C GLU A 699 -11.11 26.25 39.56
N ILE A 700 -12.26 26.88 39.82
CA ILE A 700 -13.51 26.21 40.14
C ILE A 700 -14.45 26.41 38.96
N GLU A 701 -14.70 25.34 38.22
CA GLU A 701 -15.66 25.35 37.11
C GLU A 701 -17.09 25.57 37.63
N SER A 702 -17.98 26.03 36.75
CA SER A 702 -19.38 26.25 37.10
C SER A 702 -20.01 24.96 37.65
N GLY A 703 -20.48 24.99 38.90
CA GLY A 703 -21.05 23.84 39.60
C GLY A 703 -20.06 22.94 40.34
N GLY A 704 -18.76 23.27 40.36
CA GLY A 704 -17.79 22.71 41.30
C GLY A 704 -17.90 23.37 42.69
N THR A 705 -17.53 22.66 43.75
CA THR A 705 -17.59 23.16 45.14
C THR A 705 -16.25 22.99 45.84
N PHE A 706 -15.73 24.07 46.43
CA PHE A 706 -14.51 24.05 47.25
C PHE A 706 -14.84 24.46 48.68
N VAL A 707 -14.48 23.61 49.64
CA VAL A 707 -14.79 23.76 51.07
C VAL A 707 -13.50 24.01 51.86
N PRO A 708 -13.24 25.25 52.32
CA PRO A 708 -11.97 25.60 52.97
C PRO A 708 -11.74 24.98 54.34
N ASN A 709 -12.82 24.58 55.04
CA ASN A 709 -12.78 23.82 56.29
C ASN A 709 -11.79 24.33 57.37
N GLY A 710 -11.72 25.66 57.54
CA GLY A 710 -10.84 26.27 58.56
C GLY A 710 -9.36 26.31 58.19
N LYS A 711 -8.97 25.92 56.97
CA LYS A 711 -7.57 25.81 56.54
C LYS A 711 -7.06 27.05 55.81
N THR A 712 -5.74 27.09 55.64
CA THR A 712 -5.01 28.15 54.97
C THR A 712 -4.62 27.74 53.56
N VAL A 713 -4.88 28.62 52.59
CA VAL A 713 -4.38 28.49 51.22
C VAL A 713 -3.33 29.56 50.98
N THR A 714 -2.12 29.16 50.62
CA THR A 714 -0.99 30.06 50.35
C THR A 714 -0.63 30.05 48.87
N PHE A 715 -0.71 31.19 48.19
CA PHE A 715 -0.24 31.34 46.82
C PHE A 715 1.24 31.74 46.80
N THR A 716 2.06 30.98 46.08
CA THR A 716 3.53 31.02 46.15
C THR A 716 4.17 31.00 44.75
N GLY A 717 5.51 31.08 44.67
CA GLY A 717 6.25 31.04 43.42
C GLY A 717 6.41 32.40 42.75
N ASP A 718 7.09 32.40 41.59
CA ASP A 718 7.50 33.61 40.85
C ASP A 718 6.66 33.89 39.61
N GLN A 719 5.78 32.97 39.20
CA GLN A 719 4.89 33.16 38.06
C GLN A 719 3.60 33.89 38.46
N PRO A 720 3.01 34.69 37.55
CA PRO A 720 1.63 35.16 37.69
C PRO A 720 0.68 33.97 37.90
N GLN A 721 -0.27 34.10 38.81
CA GLN A 721 -1.31 33.11 39.06
C GLN A 721 -2.69 33.71 38.83
N THR A 722 -3.58 32.93 38.23
CA THR A 722 -4.99 33.28 38.07
C THR A 722 -5.84 32.33 38.90
N LEU A 723 -6.75 32.90 39.69
CA LEU A 723 -7.79 32.15 40.38
C LEU A 723 -9.12 32.44 39.70
N THR A 724 -9.77 31.40 39.18
CA THR A 724 -11.05 31.53 38.48
C THR A 724 -12.15 30.83 39.26
N GLY A 725 -13.27 31.50 39.50
CA GLY A 725 -14.43 30.88 40.13
C GLY A 725 -15.43 31.91 40.67
N ASN A 726 -16.69 31.50 40.82
CA ASN A 726 -17.73 32.38 41.35
C ASN A 726 -18.79 31.60 42.16
N PRO A 727 -18.76 31.61 43.50
CA PRO A 727 -17.79 32.31 44.38
C PRO A 727 -16.55 31.46 44.73
N LEU A 728 -15.37 32.09 44.78
CA LEU A 728 -14.16 31.55 45.40
C LEU A 728 -14.22 31.82 46.91
N SER A 729 -14.40 30.79 47.73
CA SER A 729 -14.43 30.92 49.19
C SER A 729 -13.17 30.35 49.81
N PHE A 730 -12.52 31.08 50.70
CA PHE A 730 -11.37 30.64 51.51
C PHE A 730 -11.58 30.97 52.99
N TYR A 731 -10.93 30.23 53.89
CA TYR A 731 -10.94 30.55 55.31
C TYR A 731 -9.80 31.50 55.67
N ASN A 732 -8.54 31.02 55.57
CA ASN A 732 -7.37 31.88 55.51
C ASN A 732 -6.78 31.86 54.10
N LEU A 733 -6.40 33.03 53.58
CA LEU A 733 -5.75 33.19 52.28
C LEU A 733 -4.45 33.96 52.48
N VAL A 734 -3.34 33.40 52.01
CA VAL A 734 -2.03 34.03 52.09
C VAL A 734 -1.47 34.20 50.69
N VAL A 735 -1.01 35.40 50.34
CA VAL A 735 -0.23 35.67 49.13
C VAL A 735 1.22 35.87 49.55
N ASN A 736 2.08 34.92 49.20
CA ASN A 736 3.48 34.87 49.57
C ASN A 736 4.35 34.49 48.36
N LYS A 737 4.37 35.40 47.39
CA LYS A 737 5.10 35.28 46.13
C LYS A 737 6.57 35.62 46.30
N THR A 738 7.39 35.18 45.35
CA THR A 738 8.85 35.40 45.38
C THR A 738 9.21 36.89 45.35
N ASN A 739 8.53 37.67 44.50
CA ASN A 739 8.74 39.11 44.37
C ASN A 739 7.43 39.89 44.49
N LYS A 740 7.52 41.14 44.95
CA LYS A 740 6.38 42.08 45.04
C LYS A 740 5.62 42.26 43.73
N SER A 741 6.32 42.23 42.59
CA SER A 741 5.72 42.37 41.25
C SER A 741 4.98 41.13 40.76
N ASN A 742 5.12 39.97 41.43
CA ASN A 742 4.43 38.75 41.02
C ASN A 742 2.96 38.81 41.47
N THR A 743 2.05 38.58 40.52
CA THR A 743 0.63 38.81 40.72
C THR A 743 -0.14 37.53 41.02
N VAL A 744 -1.18 37.68 41.84
CA VAL A 744 -2.30 36.74 41.97
C VAL A 744 -3.55 37.50 41.55
N THR A 745 -4.17 37.10 40.46
CA THR A 745 -5.34 37.76 39.87
C THR A 745 -6.58 36.93 40.11
N ILE A 746 -7.62 37.54 40.67
CA ILE A 746 -8.93 36.91 40.86
C ILE A 746 -9.84 37.21 39.67
N VAL A 747 -10.35 36.15 39.04
CA VAL A 747 -11.36 36.22 37.99
C VAL A 747 -12.67 35.67 38.56
N GLY A 748 -13.50 36.57 39.09
CA GLY A 748 -14.77 36.25 39.75
C GLY A 748 -14.92 36.95 41.10
N LYS A 749 -15.77 36.42 41.99
CA LYS A 749 -15.94 36.93 43.36
C LYS A 749 -15.15 36.07 44.33
N LEU A 750 -14.30 36.70 45.14
CA LEU A 750 -13.58 36.04 46.23
C LEU A 750 -14.23 36.40 47.59
N LYS A 751 -14.18 35.47 48.54
CA LYS A 751 -14.55 35.66 49.94
C LYS A 751 -13.52 34.98 50.83
N VAL A 752 -12.91 35.72 51.75
CA VAL A 752 -11.98 35.18 52.76
C VAL A 752 -12.60 35.35 54.14
N SER A 753 -13.10 34.27 54.73
CA SER A 753 -13.95 34.37 55.92
C SER A 753 -13.20 34.67 57.23
N LYS A 754 -11.90 34.37 57.32
CA LYS A 754 -11.11 34.61 58.54
C LYS A 754 -10.02 35.66 58.35
N LYS A 755 -9.01 35.39 57.51
CA LYS A 755 -7.89 36.34 57.33
C LYS A 755 -7.27 36.25 55.94
N LEU A 756 -7.14 37.39 55.29
CA LEU A 756 -6.24 37.62 54.15
C LEU A 756 -4.90 38.14 54.66
N THR A 757 -3.80 37.50 54.28
CA THR A 757 -2.44 38.04 54.46
C THR A 757 -1.74 38.17 53.12
N VAL A 758 -1.41 39.39 52.70
CA VAL A 758 -0.54 39.65 51.55
C VAL A 758 0.87 39.88 52.08
N ARG A 759 1.64 38.81 52.21
CA ARG A 759 3.01 38.83 52.76
C ARG A 759 4.03 39.39 51.78
N SER A 760 3.98 38.89 50.55
CA SER A 760 4.87 39.26 49.45
C SER A 760 4.15 39.01 48.13
N GLY A 761 4.28 39.91 47.17
CA GLY A 761 3.55 39.86 45.89
C GLY A 761 2.32 40.75 45.87
N LYS A 762 1.62 40.75 44.73
CA LYS A 762 0.47 41.60 44.47
C LYS A 762 -0.81 40.78 44.31
N LEU A 763 -1.79 40.97 45.19
CA LEU A 763 -3.15 40.44 45.01
C LEU A 763 -4.01 41.49 44.29
N ILE A 764 -4.60 41.11 43.15
CA ILE A 764 -5.55 41.93 42.39
C ILE A 764 -6.92 41.29 42.58
N SER A 765 -7.78 41.91 43.39
CA SER A 765 -9.03 41.27 43.84
C SER A 765 -10.14 42.24 44.23
N ALA A 766 -11.37 41.73 44.24
CA ALA A 766 -12.63 42.37 44.61
C ALA A 766 -13.41 41.38 45.49
N SER A 767 -13.57 41.63 46.80
CA SER A 767 -14.01 40.58 47.74
C SER A 767 -14.53 41.04 49.09
N ASP A 768 -15.20 40.12 49.77
CA ASP A 768 -15.48 40.22 51.19
C ASP A 768 -14.34 39.56 52.00
N TYR A 769 -13.80 40.29 52.97
CA TYR A 769 -12.70 39.86 53.82
C TYR A 769 -13.10 39.87 55.30
N GLY A 770 -12.60 38.91 56.06
CA GLY A 770 -12.53 38.95 57.52
C GLY A 770 -11.49 39.96 57.96
N ASP A 771 -10.35 39.47 58.44
CA ASP A 771 -9.17 40.28 58.70
C ASP A 771 -8.36 40.49 57.39
N ILE A 772 -7.74 41.66 57.23
CA ILE A 772 -6.74 41.96 56.18
C ILE A 772 -5.42 42.31 56.84
N GLU A 773 -4.33 41.74 56.34
CA GLU A 773 -2.96 42.08 56.70
C GLU A 773 -2.10 42.17 55.44
N ILE A 774 -1.54 43.34 55.16
CA ILE A 774 -0.58 43.55 54.07
C ILE A 774 0.78 43.78 54.73
N GLU A 775 1.72 42.87 54.54
CA GLU A 775 3.09 43.01 55.07
C GLU A 775 3.95 43.89 54.13
N GLU A 776 5.16 44.27 54.55
CA GLU A 776 6.02 45.26 53.88
C GLU A 776 6.23 45.02 52.37
N ASN A 777 6.35 43.76 51.96
CA ASN A 777 6.56 43.36 50.57
C ASN A 777 5.27 42.99 49.82
N GLY A 778 4.12 43.14 50.47
CA GLY A 778 2.80 42.85 49.90
C GLY A 778 2.17 44.06 49.22
N GLU A 779 1.31 43.77 48.24
CA GLU A 779 0.45 44.75 47.58
C GLU A 779 -0.97 44.20 47.42
N LEU A 780 -1.99 44.93 47.86
CA LEU A 780 -3.39 44.64 47.56
C LEU A 780 -3.94 45.73 46.65
N GLN A 781 -4.30 45.38 45.41
CA GLN A 781 -5.00 46.24 44.47
C GLN A 781 -6.47 45.80 44.36
N LEU A 782 -7.38 46.77 44.45
CA LEU A 782 -8.81 46.51 44.32
C LEU A 782 -9.27 46.48 42.86
N THR A 783 -10.34 45.74 42.59
CA THR A 783 -11.03 45.72 41.28
C THR A 783 -12.54 45.97 41.38
N SER A 784 -13.05 46.12 42.60
CA SER A 784 -14.40 46.55 42.96
C SER A 784 -14.40 46.97 44.43
N ASP A 785 -15.53 47.53 44.89
CA ASP A 785 -15.74 47.77 46.32
C ASP A 785 -15.58 46.46 47.13
N ILE A 786 -14.98 46.58 48.30
CA ILE A 786 -14.73 45.46 49.23
C ILE A 786 -15.42 45.68 50.57
N THR A 787 -15.74 44.58 51.24
CA THR A 787 -16.22 44.60 52.63
C THR A 787 -15.19 43.96 53.54
N VAL A 788 -14.94 44.57 54.70
CA VAL A 788 -13.98 44.12 55.72
C VAL A 788 -14.73 44.01 57.04
N SER A 789 -14.87 42.78 57.53
CA SER A 789 -15.62 42.44 58.75
C SER A 789 -14.73 42.24 59.98
N GLY A 790 -13.40 42.20 59.79
CA GLY A 790 -12.38 42.05 60.81
C GLY A 790 -11.39 43.22 60.88
N HIS A 791 -10.17 42.99 61.35
CA HIS A 791 -9.11 44.00 61.46
C HIS A 791 -8.45 44.28 60.11
N PHE A 792 -7.95 45.50 59.91
CA PHE A 792 -7.19 45.89 58.71
C PHE A 792 -5.81 46.37 59.12
N THR A 793 -4.76 45.68 58.66
CA THR A 793 -3.37 46.05 58.88
C THR A 793 -2.66 46.26 57.56
N ASN A 794 -1.98 47.40 57.38
CA ASN A 794 -1.16 47.67 56.20
C ASN A 794 0.23 48.17 56.59
N SER A 795 1.25 47.40 56.21
CA SER A 795 2.67 47.75 56.26
C SER A 795 3.30 47.80 54.87
N GLY A 796 2.58 47.42 53.81
CA GLY A 796 3.05 47.34 52.42
C GLY A 796 2.40 48.36 51.50
N THR A 797 1.77 47.90 50.41
CA THR A 797 1.06 48.77 49.47
C THR A 797 -0.42 48.39 49.41
N PHE A 798 -1.28 49.37 49.61
CA PHE A 798 -2.72 49.24 49.37
C PHE A 798 -3.09 50.22 48.27
N ASP A 799 -3.66 49.69 47.19
CA ASP A 799 -4.09 50.43 46.02
C ASP A 799 -5.60 50.24 45.86
N SER A 800 -6.37 51.29 46.17
CA SER A 800 -7.83 51.24 46.07
C SER A 800 -8.30 51.33 44.62
N ASP A 801 -7.48 51.78 43.68
CA ASP A 801 -7.78 51.89 42.24
C ASP A 801 -9.17 52.49 41.92
N GLY A 802 -9.61 53.48 42.71
CA GLY A 802 -10.91 54.12 42.58
C GLY A 802 -12.08 53.39 43.24
N TYR A 803 -11.84 52.35 44.05
CA TYR A 803 -12.87 51.54 44.69
C TYR A 803 -12.96 51.74 46.21
N GLY A 804 -14.15 51.44 46.75
CA GLY A 804 -14.46 51.67 48.15
C GLY A 804 -14.09 50.52 49.08
N VAL A 805 -13.72 50.89 50.32
CA VAL A 805 -13.54 49.96 51.43
C VAL A 805 -14.67 50.16 52.43
N ILE A 806 -15.43 49.10 52.68
CA ILE A 806 -16.56 49.07 53.59
C ILE A 806 -16.17 48.30 54.85
N PHE A 807 -16.28 48.93 56.02
CA PHE A 807 -16.08 48.30 57.32
C PHE A 807 -17.44 47.99 57.96
N ASP A 808 -17.73 46.71 58.22
CA ASP A 808 -19.04 46.22 58.70
C ASP A 808 -18.95 45.31 59.94
N GLY A 809 -17.80 45.29 60.61
CA GLY A 809 -17.55 44.37 61.72
C GLY A 809 -18.45 44.61 62.93
N ALA A 810 -19.05 43.55 63.45
CA ALA A 810 -19.90 43.58 64.65
C ALA A 810 -19.14 43.80 65.98
N THR A 811 -17.80 43.85 65.93
CA THR A 811 -16.91 44.14 67.07
C THR A 811 -15.90 45.20 66.67
N ALA A 812 -15.20 45.82 67.63
CA ALA A 812 -14.19 46.82 67.33
C ALA A 812 -13.14 46.30 66.33
N GLN A 813 -13.03 46.95 65.18
CA GLN A 813 -12.08 46.65 64.12
C GLN A 813 -10.86 47.54 64.28
N ARG A 814 -9.67 46.96 64.38
CA ARG A 814 -8.43 47.72 64.45
C ARG A 814 -7.96 48.05 63.03
N LEU A 815 -7.66 49.33 62.81
CA LEU A 815 -7.03 49.86 61.62
C LEU A 815 -5.57 50.19 61.96
N VAL A 816 -4.64 49.33 61.55
CA VAL A 816 -3.19 49.44 61.85
C VAL A 816 -2.46 49.81 60.56
N LEU A 817 -2.07 51.08 60.41
CA LEU A 817 -1.47 51.58 59.17
C LEU A 817 -0.02 51.99 59.42
N ASN A 818 0.91 51.06 59.22
CA ASN A 818 2.35 51.30 59.47
C ASN A 818 3.03 52.04 58.29
N THR A 819 2.30 52.30 57.22
CA THR A 819 2.72 53.01 56.03
C THR A 819 1.56 53.82 55.47
N PHE A 820 1.86 54.82 54.65
CA PHE A 820 0.84 55.63 53.99
C PHE A 820 -0.15 54.73 53.23
N THR A 821 -1.43 54.88 53.54
CA THR A 821 -2.52 54.06 53.02
C THR A 821 -3.63 54.99 52.54
N GLY A 822 -3.81 55.01 51.22
CA GLY A 822 -4.86 55.79 50.56
C GLY A 822 -6.13 54.97 50.35
N PHE A 823 -7.27 55.55 50.74
CA PHE A 823 -8.60 55.04 50.48
C PHE A 823 -9.31 56.02 49.53
N ASP A 824 -9.75 55.58 48.36
CA ASP A 824 -10.59 56.42 47.50
C ASP A 824 -11.95 56.71 48.16
N PHE A 825 -12.67 55.65 48.54
CA PHE A 825 -13.91 55.74 49.30
C PHE A 825 -13.81 54.88 50.56
N LEU A 826 -14.21 55.44 51.71
CA LEU A 826 -14.23 54.72 52.98
C LEU A 826 -15.62 54.77 53.59
N THR A 827 -16.23 53.62 53.85
CA THR A 827 -17.53 53.52 54.53
C THR A 827 -17.40 52.75 55.83
N VAL A 828 -17.93 53.28 56.93
CA VAL A 828 -18.03 52.58 58.22
C VAL A 828 -19.51 52.37 58.52
N TYR A 829 -19.98 51.12 58.51
CA TYR A 829 -21.39 50.80 58.71
C TYR A 829 -21.83 50.93 60.17
N THR A 830 -23.14 51.08 60.37
CA THR A 830 -23.76 51.13 61.69
C THR A 830 -23.41 49.90 62.53
N GLY A 831 -23.07 50.12 63.80
CA GLY A 831 -22.64 49.06 64.73
C GLY A 831 -21.14 48.75 64.68
N THR A 832 -20.41 49.33 63.72
CA THR A 832 -18.96 49.15 63.60
C THR A 832 -18.21 50.21 64.40
N THR A 833 -17.20 49.78 65.17
CA THR A 833 -16.20 50.68 65.77
C THR A 833 -14.86 50.48 65.09
N LEU A 834 -14.41 51.44 64.29
CA LEU A 834 -13.11 51.43 63.61
C LEU A 834 -12.07 52.17 64.45
N VAL A 835 -11.02 51.48 64.88
CA VAL A 835 -10.01 52.00 65.80
C VAL A 835 -8.66 52.13 65.09
N GLU A 836 -8.28 53.36 64.73
CA GLU A 836 -6.92 53.67 64.26
C GLU A 836 -5.92 53.46 65.40
N ALA A 837 -5.04 52.48 65.21
CA ALA A 837 -4.26 51.89 66.29
C ALA A 837 -2.77 52.30 66.29
N VAL A 838 -2.33 53.07 65.29
CA VAL A 838 -0.96 53.57 65.16
C VAL A 838 -0.87 55.04 65.56
N THR A 839 0.33 55.50 65.88
CA THR A 839 0.58 56.88 66.34
C THR A 839 0.73 57.87 65.19
N ASP A 840 1.15 57.38 64.03
CA ASP A 840 1.43 58.19 62.84
C ASP A 840 0.17 58.38 61.98
N ASP A 841 0.03 59.54 61.35
CA ASP A 841 -1.09 59.88 60.47
C ASP A 841 -0.89 59.30 59.07
N ASN A 842 -1.05 57.99 58.97
CA ASN A 842 -0.76 57.22 57.77
C ASN A 842 -1.99 56.95 56.90
N ALA A 843 -3.16 57.44 57.28
CA ALA A 843 -4.41 57.22 56.56
C ALA A 843 -4.77 58.44 55.70
N PHE A 844 -5.10 58.23 54.43
CA PHE A 844 -5.55 59.32 53.56
C PHE A 844 -6.83 58.92 52.84
N ILE A 845 -7.79 59.83 52.78
CA ILE A 845 -9.03 59.61 52.02
C ILE A 845 -9.00 60.56 50.81
N TYR A 846 -8.90 59.98 49.62
CA TYR A 846 -8.80 60.77 48.38
C TYR A 846 -10.12 61.43 48.01
N ASP A 847 -11.24 60.74 48.21
CA ASP A 847 -12.58 61.25 47.89
C ASP A 847 -13.47 61.30 49.15
N THR A 848 -14.36 60.32 49.35
CA THR A 848 -15.45 60.44 50.34
C THR A 848 -15.33 59.48 51.53
N LEU A 849 -15.48 60.03 52.75
CA LEU A 849 -15.73 59.28 53.99
C LEU A 849 -17.23 59.25 54.31
N THR A 850 -17.82 58.06 54.34
CA THR A 850 -19.20 57.85 54.79
C THR A 850 -19.20 57.10 56.13
N ASN A 851 -19.45 57.79 57.24
CA ASN A 851 -19.46 57.16 58.56
C ASN A 851 -20.89 57.03 59.12
N PHE A 852 -21.35 55.80 59.30
CA PHE A 852 -22.58 55.44 60.02
C PHE A 852 -22.30 54.75 61.38
N GLY A 853 -21.03 54.54 61.73
CA GLY A 853 -20.57 53.91 62.97
C GLY A 853 -19.69 54.84 63.82
N THR A 854 -18.74 54.27 64.55
CA THR A 854 -17.80 55.02 65.41
C THR A 854 -16.38 54.88 64.87
N ILE A 855 -15.65 55.98 64.76
CA ILE A 855 -14.20 55.97 64.44
C ILE A 855 -13.43 56.51 65.65
N ARG A 856 -12.45 55.75 66.14
CA ARG A 856 -11.63 56.06 67.34
C ARG A 856 -10.15 56.06 66.99
N LYS A 857 -9.33 56.82 67.73
CA LYS A 857 -7.86 56.83 67.65
C LYS A 857 -7.26 56.57 69.04
N THR A 858 -6.27 55.69 69.17
CA THR A 858 -5.81 55.17 70.50
C THR A 858 -4.82 56.05 71.29
N GLN A 859 -4.61 57.33 70.94
CA GLN A 859 -3.61 58.18 71.62
C GLN A 859 -4.21 59.03 72.77
N PRO A 860 -3.51 59.23 73.91
CA PRO A 860 -3.93 60.16 74.96
C PRO A 860 -3.73 61.63 74.55
N VAL A 861 -4.73 62.46 74.80
CA VAL A 861 -4.70 63.90 74.47
C VAL A 861 -3.74 64.65 75.40
N GLY A 862 -2.66 65.22 74.84
CA GLY A 862 -1.68 66.01 75.58
C GLY A 862 -1.35 67.34 74.88
N GLY A 863 -2.14 68.38 75.13
CA GLY A 863 -1.82 69.78 74.77
C GLY A 863 -2.81 70.44 73.80
N LEU A 864 -3.02 71.75 73.98
CA LEU A 864 -3.95 72.61 73.23
C LEU A 864 -3.35 73.09 71.90
N GLU A 865 -3.32 72.24 70.88
CA GLU A 865 -3.29 72.66 69.47
C GLU A 865 -4.23 71.76 68.66
N SER A 866 -4.82 72.28 67.59
CA SER A 866 -5.85 71.62 66.79
C SER A 866 -5.38 70.27 66.22
N TYR A 867 -6.02 69.16 66.62
CA TYR A 867 -5.73 67.83 66.10
C TYR A 867 -6.57 67.55 64.85
N PHE A 868 -5.93 67.08 63.79
CA PHE A 868 -6.61 66.40 62.70
C PHE A 868 -6.74 64.92 63.08
N PHE A 869 -7.89 64.32 62.80
CA PHE A 869 -7.99 62.86 62.78
C PHE A 869 -6.94 62.35 61.78
N GLY A 870 -6.27 61.23 62.05
CA GLY A 870 -5.17 60.73 61.19
C GLY A 870 -5.56 60.36 59.76
N LEU A 871 -6.84 60.56 59.41
CA LEU A 871 -7.38 60.58 58.07
C LEU A 871 -7.30 62.03 57.54
N ALA A 872 -6.29 62.36 56.73
CA ALA A 872 -6.28 63.64 56.03
C ALA A 872 -7.16 63.54 54.76
N GLY A 873 -8.15 64.43 54.60
CA GLY A 873 -9.10 64.41 53.48
C GLY A 873 -10.06 65.60 53.48
N SER A 874 -10.76 65.82 52.35
CA SER A 874 -11.81 66.84 52.26
C SER A 874 -13.14 66.23 52.72
N TYR A 875 -13.91 66.94 53.56
CA TYR A 875 -15.14 66.43 54.18
C TYR A 875 -16.36 67.23 53.72
N PRO A 876 -16.98 66.92 52.56
CA PRO A 876 -18.24 67.53 52.20
C PRO A 876 -19.36 66.80 52.96
N ASN A 877 -19.95 67.48 53.95
CA ASN A 877 -21.23 67.12 54.62
C ASN A 877 -21.17 66.19 55.86
N SER A 878 -20.32 66.50 56.85
CA SER A 878 -20.35 65.84 58.18
C SER A 878 -21.61 66.19 58.99
N TRP A 879 -22.73 65.50 58.75
CA TRP A 879 -23.84 65.42 59.71
C TRP A 879 -23.72 64.09 60.47
N GLY A 880 -23.27 64.16 61.73
CA GLY A 880 -23.40 63.04 62.69
C GLY A 880 -22.20 62.11 62.86
N VAL A 881 -20.95 62.59 62.71
CA VAL A 881 -19.79 61.82 63.21
C VAL A 881 -19.73 61.97 64.73
N GLU A 882 -20.14 60.94 65.46
CA GLU A 882 -19.90 60.84 66.90
C GLU A 882 -18.42 60.47 67.09
N ILE A 883 -17.61 61.48 67.40
CA ILE A 883 -16.17 61.36 67.64
C ILE A 883 -15.96 61.22 69.14
N GLU A 884 -15.70 60.00 69.61
CA GLU A 884 -15.11 59.79 70.93
C GLU A 884 -13.59 59.89 70.82
N VAL A 885 -13.02 60.91 71.48
CA VAL A 885 -11.57 61.05 71.69
C VAL A 885 -11.17 60.30 72.95
#